data_AF-A0A6G4X6F0-F1
#
_entry.id   AF-A0A6G4X6F0-F1
#
_cell.length_a   1.000
_cell.length_b   1.000
_cell.length_c   1.000
_cell.angle_alpha   90.00
_cell.angle_beta   90.00
_cell.angle_gamma   90.00
#
_symmetry.space_group_name_H-M   'P 1'
#
loop_
_entity.id
_entity.type
_entity.pdbx_description
1 polymer ?
#
loop_
_entity_poly.entity_id
_entity_poly.type
_entity_poly.pdbx_seq_one_letter_code
_entity_poly.pdbx_strand_id
1 'polypeptide(L)'
;MKIVFLLDNAYGIGGTIRSTVNLSRALAERHDVEVVSVRRTVERPSLPFDPRITLTPLLDLRRSSPAYDGDHRLYHRLSERFTEGPDHFVRGIATRLGDVRIAEFLESTDADAVIGTRPKINDYLAAYGSDRYVRIGQEHLTQAMHRDHIRTHQNAAIPGLDAFVTVSYADAVDYRNALPEALEGGTRIVCIPNAVPAPEVEPSQGEAKVVVAAGRLIKVKRYDRLIRAFELVAAERSDWKLRLYGRGRQQASLRNLVNRLGLSDHVSLMGAHSPLETEWAKGSIAAVTSDAESFGMTLVEAMHCGVPVISTDAPYGPGEIIADGRDGLLTPLGDEQRAVRALADAMLRLIEDPGLRRRMAEAARHKAARYAPDRIAAEYEALIEGVREERPAPAAAPAVRPEPAARPAARGAGRARGAVHTPRRPLTPRRVAVSVLRPVVHLLRGQGSPLPAAAVRARVAPDGSVTFRVPVSGLPEGDAALLLRARRNTHVTPVRVPLPPREQAVDGWVEARLDRSAHSLAEARWDTYVERVADGKRRRVRAAQVETARLLTLGPPPPSDAEGLLNPWVPYTTSDGYLALRAWRRASHAEVTSIGLQERGYTLRAVLYGQAARSPEAPVLAGVSRTDPAHNFTLPADAAQDAGQDTEGTLTFQLPYDLPAALGSGDSDPVWDLWVQPGPDRPQVRMARLLGDLADRKKTDVHPAVRLGDSETGVRLRFTLDNGLAVNLQPLGDETAGKAVRPGAREHGPSSHGTAPARHSRQTRTAAGSPLEAA
;
A
#
# COMPACT_ATOMS: atom_id res chain seq x y z
N MET A 1 11.38 25.29 -20.00
CA MET A 1 12.00 24.15 -20.72
C MET A 1 10.93 23.11 -21.01
N LYS A 2 11.11 22.31 -22.06
CA LYS A 2 10.38 21.06 -22.26
C LYS A 2 11.21 19.89 -21.72
N ILE A 3 10.69 19.18 -20.72
CA ILE A 3 11.39 18.06 -20.06
C ILE A 3 10.64 16.76 -20.34
N VAL A 4 11.35 15.79 -20.91
CA VAL A 4 10.80 14.46 -21.22
C VAL A 4 11.32 13.43 -20.23
N PHE A 5 10.42 12.66 -19.63
CA PHE A 5 10.77 11.40 -18.97
C PHE A 5 10.50 10.22 -19.90
N LEU A 6 11.52 9.43 -20.22
CA LEU A 6 11.37 8.23 -21.03
C LEU A 6 11.39 6.97 -20.14
N LEU A 7 10.25 6.30 -20.04
CA LEU A 7 10.06 5.09 -19.24
C LEU A 7 9.78 3.90 -20.12
N ASP A 8 10.27 2.74 -19.68
CA ASP A 8 9.89 1.46 -20.29
C ASP A 8 8.39 1.15 -20.10
N ASN A 9 7.77 1.56 -18.97
CA ASN A 9 6.33 1.38 -18.73
C ASN A 9 5.79 2.32 -17.64
N ALA A 10 4.94 3.28 -18.01
CA ALA A 10 4.25 4.19 -17.08
C ALA A 10 2.92 3.63 -16.49
N TYR A 11 2.42 2.50 -17.01
CA TYR A 11 1.09 1.98 -16.67
C TYR A 11 1.09 0.95 -15.52
N GLY A 12 2.28 0.52 -15.08
CA GLY A 12 2.46 -0.39 -13.95
C GLY A 12 2.40 0.28 -12.58
N ILE A 13 2.73 -0.50 -11.54
CA ILE A 13 2.93 0.00 -10.17
C ILE A 13 4.35 -0.38 -9.75
N GLY A 14 5.19 0.62 -9.45
CA GLY A 14 6.58 0.40 -9.08
C GLY A 14 7.27 1.66 -8.56
N GLY A 15 8.43 1.48 -7.93
CA GLY A 15 9.21 2.56 -7.34
C GLY A 15 9.60 3.64 -8.35
N THR A 16 10.21 3.23 -9.48
CA THR A 16 10.56 4.12 -10.61
C THR A 16 9.37 4.92 -11.14
N ILE A 17 8.20 4.28 -11.25
CA ILE A 17 7.00 4.95 -11.78
C ILE A 17 6.52 5.98 -10.75
N ARG A 18 6.50 5.63 -9.45
CA ARG A 18 6.12 6.53 -8.37
C ARG A 18 7.06 7.73 -8.26
N SER A 19 8.38 7.51 -8.30
CA SER A 19 9.34 8.62 -8.26
C SER A 19 9.22 9.53 -9.48
N THR A 20 8.99 8.97 -10.67
CA THR A 20 8.69 9.75 -11.87
C THR A 20 7.41 10.57 -11.70
N VAL A 21 6.31 9.98 -11.24
CA VAL A 21 5.04 10.70 -10.99
C VAL A 21 5.26 11.88 -10.04
N ASN A 22 5.98 11.66 -8.94
CA ASN A 22 6.24 12.70 -7.94
C ASN A 22 7.09 13.84 -8.51
N LEU A 23 8.19 13.52 -9.19
CA LEU A 23 9.12 14.51 -9.74
C LEU A 23 8.51 15.27 -10.92
N SER A 24 7.91 14.55 -11.88
CA SER A 24 7.27 15.16 -13.05
C SER A 24 6.14 16.12 -12.67
N ARG A 25 5.38 15.81 -11.61
CA ARG A 25 4.35 16.71 -11.07
C ARG A 25 4.94 18.05 -10.60
N ALA A 26 6.04 18.01 -9.86
CA ALA A 26 6.70 19.22 -9.36
C ALA A 26 7.31 20.05 -10.49
N LEU A 27 7.95 19.40 -11.48
CA LEU A 27 8.48 20.09 -12.65
C LEU A 27 7.36 20.71 -13.51
N ALA A 28 6.20 20.05 -13.62
CA ALA A 28 5.05 20.54 -14.38
C ALA A 28 4.41 21.82 -13.80
N GLU A 29 4.86 22.28 -12.62
CA GLU A 29 4.47 23.59 -12.09
C GLU A 29 5.15 24.74 -12.82
N ARG A 30 6.32 24.50 -13.43
CA ARG A 30 7.19 25.54 -14.01
C ARG A 30 7.62 25.24 -15.44
N HIS A 31 7.42 24.01 -15.91
CA HIS A 31 7.92 23.51 -17.19
C HIS A 31 6.86 22.74 -17.96
N ASP A 32 7.05 22.64 -19.27
CA ASP A 32 6.30 21.71 -20.10
C ASP A 32 6.89 20.32 -19.88
N VAL A 33 6.08 19.39 -19.37
CA VAL A 33 6.54 18.05 -18.98
C VAL A 33 5.78 16.99 -19.76
N GLU A 34 6.54 16.14 -20.42
CA GLU A 34 6.03 14.97 -21.14
C GLU A 34 6.59 13.70 -20.52
N VAL A 35 5.72 12.72 -20.31
CA VAL A 35 6.08 11.38 -19.88
C VAL A 35 5.84 10.46 -21.07
N VAL A 36 6.92 9.91 -21.60
CA VAL A 36 6.89 8.97 -22.73
C VAL A 36 7.04 7.56 -22.20
N SER A 37 6.03 6.72 -22.45
CA SER A 37 6.04 5.31 -22.07
C SER A 37 6.29 4.47 -23.31
N VAL A 38 7.33 3.62 -23.31
CA VAL A 38 7.61 2.74 -24.45
C VAL A 38 6.39 1.86 -24.77
N ARG A 39 5.65 1.41 -23.77
CA ARG A 39 4.43 0.60 -23.96
C ARG A 39 3.24 1.06 -23.13
N ARG A 40 2.05 0.84 -23.68
CA ARG A 40 0.75 0.94 -23.02
C ARG A 40 0.05 -0.40 -23.02
N THR A 41 -0.23 -0.94 -21.84
CA THR A 41 -0.92 -2.24 -21.70
C THR A 41 -2.35 -2.13 -21.18
N VAL A 42 -2.71 -0.96 -20.63
CA VAL A 42 -4.05 -0.66 -20.10
C VAL A 42 -4.44 0.77 -20.44
N GLU A 43 -5.74 1.08 -20.33
CA GLU A 43 -6.26 2.41 -20.68
C GLU A 43 -5.63 3.53 -19.83
N ARG A 44 -5.63 3.37 -18.52
CA ARG A 44 -5.19 4.41 -17.59
C ARG A 44 -4.06 3.89 -16.72
N PRO A 45 -3.05 4.73 -16.41
CA PRO A 45 -1.98 4.33 -15.51
C PRO A 45 -2.54 4.05 -14.12
N SER A 46 -1.91 3.11 -13.41
CA SER A 46 -2.34 2.74 -12.05
C SER A 46 -2.03 3.83 -11.03
N LEU A 47 -0.96 4.61 -11.27
CA LEU A 47 -0.63 5.83 -10.54
C LEU A 47 -1.03 7.02 -11.42
N PRO A 48 -1.91 7.92 -10.95
CA PRO A 48 -2.34 9.05 -11.75
C PRO A 48 -1.20 10.07 -11.90
N PHE A 49 -0.95 10.51 -13.13
CA PHE A 49 -0.10 11.68 -13.41
C PHE A 49 -0.92 12.97 -13.29
N ASP A 50 -0.24 14.08 -13.01
CA ASP A 50 -0.86 15.41 -12.98
C ASP A 50 -1.47 15.74 -14.36
N PRO A 51 -2.67 16.34 -14.46
CA PRO A 51 -3.31 16.67 -15.73
C PRO A 51 -2.52 17.60 -16.65
N ARG A 52 -1.55 18.35 -16.12
CA ARG A 52 -0.63 19.19 -16.91
C ARG A 52 0.41 18.39 -17.69
N ILE A 53 0.62 17.13 -17.32
CA ILE A 53 1.63 16.26 -17.92
C ILE A 53 1.02 15.53 -19.12
N THR A 54 1.70 15.63 -20.26
CA THR A 54 1.36 14.83 -21.45
C THR A 54 1.90 13.41 -21.27
N LEU A 55 1.04 12.38 -21.38
CA LEU A 55 1.45 10.97 -21.32
C LEU A 55 1.37 10.33 -22.72
N THR A 56 2.52 10.08 -23.33
CA THR A 56 2.63 9.59 -24.71
C THR A 56 3.13 8.14 -24.76
N PRO A 57 2.32 7.17 -25.22
CA PRO A 57 2.79 5.81 -25.45
C PRO A 57 3.45 5.67 -26.83
N LEU A 58 4.60 4.99 -26.92
CA LEU A 58 5.25 4.68 -28.20
C LEU A 58 4.70 3.40 -28.85
N LEU A 59 4.25 2.45 -28.04
CA LEU A 59 3.58 1.21 -28.45
C LEU A 59 2.26 1.04 -27.71
N ASP A 60 1.21 0.66 -28.43
CA ASP A 60 -0.07 0.29 -27.85
C ASP A 60 -0.26 -1.23 -27.87
N LEU A 61 -0.12 -1.85 -26.70
CA LEU A 61 -0.21 -3.30 -26.49
C LEU A 61 -1.54 -3.70 -25.84
N ARG A 62 -2.56 -2.83 -25.89
CA ARG A 62 -3.92 -3.20 -25.52
C ARG A 62 -4.54 -4.00 -26.66
N ARG A 63 -4.83 -5.28 -26.44
CA ARG A 63 -5.44 -6.16 -27.45
C ARG A 63 -6.76 -5.64 -28.03
N SER A 64 -7.47 -4.79 -27.28
CA SER A 64 -8.72 -4.15 -27.71
C SER A 64 -8.51 -2.87 -28.52
N SER A 65 -7.27 -2.41 -28.69
CA SER A 65 -6.96 -1.17 -29.40
C SER A 65 -7.00 -1.40 -30.92
N PRO A 66 -7.61 -0.49 -31.71
CA PRO A 66 -7.50 -0.53 -33.16
C PRO A 66 -6.07 -0.24 -33.66
N ALA A 67 -5.21 0.33 -32.81
CA ALA A 67 -3.80 0.60 -33.08
C ALA A 67 -2.88 -0.42 -32.38
N TYR A 68 -3.34 -1.66 -32.17
CA TYR A 68 -2.56 -2.67 -31.44
C TYR A 68 -1.26 -3.03 -32.17
N ASP A 69 -0.12 -2.62 -31.60
CA ASP A 69 1.21 -2.85 -32.16
C ASP A 69 1.70 -4.29 -32.02
N GLY A 70 1.00 -5.11 -31.23
CA GLY A 70 1.40 -6.50 -31.00
C GLY A 70 1.27 -7.42 -32.22
N ASP A 71 0.60 -6.97 -33.29
CA ASP A 71 0.51 -7.68 -34.58
C ASP A 71 1.59 -7.22 -35.58
N HIS A 72 2.35 -6.18 -35.25
CA HIS A 72 3.36 -5.65 -36.15
C HIS A 72 4.55 -6.62 -36.29
N ARG A 73 5.00 -6.88 -37.52
CA ARG A 73 6.06 -7.86 -37.82
C ARG A 73 7.35 -7.66 -36.99
N LEU A 74 7.76 -6.42 -36.75
CA LEU A 74 8.96 -6.11 -35.95
C LEU A 74 8.76 -6.32 -34.45
N TYR A 75 7.53 -6.37 -33.95
CA TYR A 75 7.27 -6.65 -32.54
C TYR A 75 7.68 -8.09 -32.17
N HIS A 76 7.56 -9.02 -33.13
CA HIS A 76 7.96 -10.42 -32.99
C HIS A 76 9.42 -10.69 -33.36
N ARG A 77 10.27 -9.66 -33.43
CA ARG A 77 11.72 -9.80 -33.62
C ARG A 77 12.45 -9.30 -32.39
N LEU A 78 13.53 -9.99 -32.03
CA LEU A 78 14.41 -9.58 -30.94
C LEU A 78 14.97 -8.18 -31.23
N SER A 79 15.07 -7.37 -30.18
CA SER A 79 15.84 -6.11 -30.23
C SER A 79 17.25 -6.38 -30.78
N GLU A 80 17.77 -5.51 -31.64
CA GLU A 80 19.16 -5.60 -32.10
C GLU A 80 20.12 -4.88 -31.15
N ARG A 81 19.60 -4.07 -30.22
CA ARG A 81 20.39 -3.27 -29.28
C ARG A 81 20.38 -3.86 -27.88
N PHE A 82 19.19 -4.09 -27.34
CA PHE A 82 19.00 -4.66 -26.01
C PHE A 82 18.65 -6.15 -26.14
N THR A 83 19.64 -6.97 -26.43
CA THR A 83 19.49 -8.43 -26.59
C THR A 83 19.51 -9.19 -25.26
N GLU A 84 19.70 -8.49 -24.15
CA GLU A 84 19.88 -9.07 -22.82
C GLU A 84 18.61 -9.74 -22.29
N GLY A 85 18.69 -11.03 -22.02
CA GLY A 85 17.65 -11.84 -21.37
C GLY A 85 16.54 -12.31 -22.33
N PRO A 86 16.46 -13.63 -22.67
CA PRO A 86 15.38 -14.18 -23.50
C PRO A 86 13.98 -13.86 -22.98
N ASP A 87 13.83 -13.81 -21.65
CA ASP A 87 12.61 -13.45 -20.95
C ASP A 87 12.12 -12.02 -21.26
N HIS A 88 13.01 -11.08 -21.56
CA HIS A 88 12.63 -9.70 -21.89
C HIS A 88 11.95 -9.62 -23.25
N PHE A 89 12.37 -10.41 -24.22
CA PHE A 89 11.68 -10.52 -25.50
C PHE A 89 10.29 -11.16 -25.33
N VAL A 90 10.20 -12.27 -24.59
CA VAL A 90 8.92 -12.94 -24.29
C VAL A 90 7.93 -12.00 -23.59
N ARG A 91 8.43 -11.07 -22.77
CA ARG A 91 7.61 -10.06 -22.07
C ARG A 91 7.31 -8.81 -22.91
N GLY A 92 7.73 -8.77 -24.18
CA GLY A 92 7.54 -7.61 -25.05
C GLY A 92 8.39 -6.38 -24.67
N ILE A 93 9.44 -6.57 -23.88
CA ILE A 93 10.34 -5.51 -23.42
C ILE A 93 11.44 -5.26 -24.46
N ALA A 94 12.02 -6.32 -25.03
CA ALA A 94 13.17 -6.25 -25.92
C ALA A 94 12.80 -6.57 -27.38
N THR A 95 11.95 -5.75 -27.99
CA THR A 95 11.46 -5.98 -29.37
C THR A 95 12.09 -5.02 -30.36
N ARG A 96 12.31 -5.47 -31.61
CA ARG A 96 12.84 -4.63 -32.69
C ARG A 96 11.94 -3.43 -32.98
N LEU A 97 10.62 -3.60 -32.88
CA LEU A 97 9.71 -2.46 -33.02
C LEU A 97 9.96 -1.41 -31.92
N GLY A 98 10.21 -1.86 -30.69
CA GLY A 98 10.61 -0.97 -29.60
C GLY A 98 11.87 -0.17 -29.92
N ASP A 99 12.89 -0.81 -30.53
CA ASP A 99 14.11 -0.11 -30.96
C ASP A 99 13.78 1.05 -31.90
N VAL A 100 13.02 0.76 -32.94
CA VAL A 100 12.68 1.71 -34.00
C VAL A 100 11.89 2.88 -33.41
N ARG A 101 10.86 2.61 -32.60
CA ARG A 101 10.03 3.67 -32.03
C ARG A 101 10.77 4.55 -31.03
N ILE A 102 11.67 3.97 -30.24
CA ILE A 102 12.49 4.76 -29.31
C ILE A 102 13.47 5.64 -30.08
N ALA A 103 14.14 5.10 -31.11
CA ALA A 103 15.05 5.87 -31.94
C ALA A 103 14.34 7.00 -32.70
N GLU A 104 13.21 6.71 -33.35
CA GLU A 104 12.37 7.72 -34.03
C GLU A 104 11.96 8.85 -33.06
N PHE A 105 11.58 8.50 -31.83
CA PHE A 105 11.22 9.48 -30.81
C PHE A 105 12.42 10.36 -30.41
N LEU A 106 13.56 9.75 -30.08
CA LEU A 106 14.76 10.48 -29.65
C LEU A 106 15.34 11.37 -30.76
N GLU A 107 15.20 10.96 -32.02
CA GLU A 107 15.62 11.75 -33.18
C GLU A 107 14.68 12.94 -33.47
N SER A 108 13.39 12.83 -33.15
CA SER A 108 12.38 13.83 -33.52
C SER A 108 11.92 14.74 -32.37
N THR A 109 12.21 14.39 -31.11
CA THR A 109 11.79 15.18 -29.96
C THR A 109 12.39 16.61 -29.97
N ASP A 110 11.56 17.56 -29.56
CA ASP A 110 11.85 18.99 -29.37
C ASP A 110 12.14 19.34 -27.90
N ALA A 111 12.41 18.33 -27.06
CA ALA A 111 12.74 18.53 -25.65
C ALA A 111 14.01 19.39 -25.47
N ASP A 112 14.11 20.07 -24.33
CA ASP A 112 15.36 20.66 -23.84
C ASP A 112 16.19 19.64 -23.05
N ALA A 113 15.53 18.67 -22.42
CA ALA A 113 16.16 17.59 -21.66
C ALA A 113 15.33 16.30 -21.75
N VAL A 114 16.02 15.16 -21.85
CA VAL A 114 15.44 13.82 -21.83
C VAL A 114 16.05 13.01 -20.68
N ILE A 115 15.20 12.48 -19.81
CA ILE A 115 15.56 11.68 -18.64
C ILE A 115 15.15 10.22 -18.89
N GLY A 116 16.12 9.33 -19.10
CA GLY A 116 15.92 7.89 -19.17
C GLY A 116 15.93 7.25 -17.78
N THR A 117 15.03 6.31 -17.47
CA THR A 117 14.85 5.86 -16.08
C THR A 117 15.26 4.40 -15.79
N ARG A 118 16.02 3.74 -16.68
CA ARG A 118 16.46 2.33 -16.59
C ARG A 118 17.66 2.04 -17.50
N PRO A 119 18.47 0.99 -17.24
CA PRO A 119 19.61 0.60 -18.09
C PRO A 119 19.32 0.56 -19.57
N LYS A 120 18.26 -0.17 -19.96
CA LYS A 120 17.80 -0.24 -21.34
C LYS A 120 17.59 1.16 -21.93
N ILE A 121 16.83 2.02 -21.26
CA ILE A 121 16.48 3.34 -21.78
C ILE A 121 17.70 4.26 -21.82
N ASN A 122 18.55 4.19 -20.81
CA ASN A 122 19.80 4.94 -20.75
C ASN A 122 20.71 4.57 -21.93
N ASP A 123 20.73 3.29 -22.32
CA ASP A 123 21.45 2.81 -23.50
C ASP A 123 20.88 3.35 -24.84
N TYR A 124 19.55 3.36 -25.03
CA TYR A 124 18.98 4.03 -26.21
C TYR A 124 19.27 5.53 -26.22
N LEU A 125 19.18 6.19 -25.07
CA LEU A 125 19.43 7.62 -24.94
C LEU A 125 20.89 7.98 -25.26
N ALA A 126 21.85 7.15 -24.84
CA ALA A 126 23.26 7.33 -25.15
C ALA A 126 23.54 7.20 -26.66
N ALA A 127 22.88 6.29 -27.36
CA ALA A 127 23.19 6.02 -28.77
C ALA A 127 22.35 6.75 -29.80
N TYR A 128 21.09 7.04 -29.50
CA TYR A 128 20.18 7.73 -30.43
C TYR A 128 19.85 9.15 -29.94
N GLY A 129 20.38 9.55 -28.78
CA GLY A 129 20.29 10.91 -28.29
C GLY A 129 21.00 11.90 -29.22
N SER A 130 20.57 13.17 -29.17
CA SER A 130 21.15 14.25 -29.95
C SER A 130 21.66 15.37 -29.05
N ASP A 131 22.70 16.08 -29.48
CA ASP A 131 23.24 17.25 -28.77
C ASP A 131 22.27 18.46 -28.72
N ARG A 132 21.07 18.35 -29.31
CA ARG A 132 20.01 19.36 -29.19
C ARG A 132 19.40 19.44 -27.80
N TYR A 133 19.50 18.38 -26.99
CA TYR A 133 18.94 18.32 -25.63
C TYR A 133 19.91 17.68 -24.65
N VAL A 134 19.71 17.91 -23.37
CA VAL A 134 20.49 17.27 -22.30
C VAL A 134 20.04 15.81 -22.14
N ARG A 135 20.99 14.88 -22.18
CA ARG A 135 20.77 13.43 -22.00
C ARG A 135 21.10 13.05 -20.56
N ILE A 136 20.07 12.73 -19.79
CA ILE A 136 20.22 12.32 -18.39
C ILE A 136 19.79 10.86 -18.24
N GLY A 137 20.72 10.00 -17.84
CA GLY A 137 20.38 8.66 -17.36
C GLY A 137 20.05 8.70 -15.87
N GLN A 138 18.97 8.07 -15.44
CA GLN A 138 18.59 7.93 -14.05
C GLN A 138 18.46 6.45 -13.69
N GLU A 139 19.00 6.07 -12.55
CA GLU A 139 18.98 4.70 -12.05
C GLU A 139 18.29 4.59 -10.68
N HIS A 140 17.48 3.54 -10.50
CA HIS A 140 16.69 3.26 -9.30
C HIS A 140 17.09 1.94 -8.61
N LEU A 141 18.11 1.25 -9.11
CA LEU A 141 18.80 0.11 -8.49
C LEU A 141 20.28 0.43 -8.33
N THR A 142 20.95 -0.15 -7.34
CA THR A 142 22.39 0.12 -7.19
C THR A 142 23.20 -0.63 -8.23
N GLN A 143 24.41 -0.17 -8.50
CA GLN A 143 25.34 -0.81 -9.44
C GLN A 143 25.51 -2.31 -9.14
N ALA A 144 25.66 -2.65 -7.86
CA ALA A 144 25.86 -4.02 -7.39
C ALA A 144 24.60 -4.90 -7.45
N MET A 145 23.40 -4.31 -7.56
CA MET A 145 22.14 -5.06 -7.68
C MET A 145 21.90 -5.60 -9.09
N HIS A 146 22.58 -5.07 -10.10
CA HIS A 146 22.46 -5.54 -11.48
C HIS A 146 23.24 -6.84 -11.69
N ARG A 147 22.71 -7.70 -12.55
CA ARG A 147 23.47 -8.85 -13.08
C ARG A 147 24.61 -8.34 -13.95
N ASP A 148 25.71 -9.08 -14.01
CA ASP A 148 26.93 -8.67 -14.72
C ASP A 148 26.69 -8.14 -16.13
N HIS A 149 25.92 -8.85 -16.96
CA HIS A 149 25.63 -8.40 -18.32
C HIS A 149 24.87 -7.07 -18.38
N ILE A 150 23.88 -6.84 -17.51
CA ILE A 150 23.14 -5.57 -17.44
C ILE A 150 24.06 -4.45 -16.96
N ARG A 151 24.90 -4.73 -15.97
CA ARG A 151 25.87 -3.78 -15.44
C ARG A 151 26.90 -3.39 -16.50
N THR A 152 27.50 -4.35 -17.19
CA THR A 152 28.45 -4.11 -18.29
C THR A 152 27.81 -3.27 -19.38
N HIS A 153 26.57 -3.61 -19.79
CA HIS A 153 25.84 -2.87 -20.79
C HIS A 153 25.53 -1.42 -20.37
N GLN A 154 25.05 -1.21 -19.14
CA GLN A 154 24.82 0.13 -18.60
C GLN A 154 26.10 0.94 -18.52
N ASN A 155 27.18 0.35 -17.99
CA ASN A 155 28.46 1.01 -17.82
C ASN A 155 29.02 1.50 -19.17
N ALA A 156 28.87 0.71 -20.24
CA ALA A 156 29.27 1.10 -21.58
C ALA A 156 28.43 2.26 -22.17
N ALA A 157 27.18 2.42 -21.73
CA ALA A 157 26.30 3.49 -22.20
C ALA A 157 26.53 4.82 -21.48
N ILE A 158 26.95 4.80 -20.21
CA ILE A 158 27.07 6.00 -19.37
C ILE A 158 27.95 7.10 -19.99
N PRO A 159 29.13 6.81 -20.58
CA PRO A 159 29.94 7.84 -21.24
C PRO A 159 29.26 8.58 -22.41
N GLY A 160 28.19 8.03 -22.98
CA GLY A 160 27.40 8.69 -24.03
C GLY A 160 26.32 9.65 -23.51
N LEU A 161 26.24 9.85 -22.19
CA LEU A 161 25.28 10.72 -21.54
C LEU A 161 25.97 12.00 -21.04
N ASP A 162 25.20 13.09 -20.94
CA ASP A 162 25.74 14.32 -20.35
C ASP A 162 25.71 14.25 -18.80
N ALA A 163 24.72 13.54 -18.24
CA ALA A 163 24.66 13.24 -16.82
C ALA A 163 24.08 11.85 -16.52
N PHE A 164 24.54 11.26 -15.42
CA PHE A 164 24.02 10.03 -14.84
C PHE A 164 23.69 10.25 -13.36
N VAL A 165 22.43 9.99 -13.01
CA VAL A 165 21.85 10.28 -11.70
C VAL A 165 21.54 8.98 -10.96
N THR A 166 22.16 8.79 -9.81
CA THR A 166 21.78 7.76 -8.84
C THR A 166 20.85 8.36 -7.78
N VAL A 167 20.15 7.48 -7.05
CA VAL A 167 19.23 7.87 -5.97
C VAL A 167 19.85 7.77 -4.57
N SER A 168 21.11 7.39 -4.47
CA SER A 168 21.92 7.39 -3.22
C SER A 168 23.35 7.84 -3.48
N TYR A 169 23.93 8.53 -2.50
CA TYR A 169 25.26 9.10 -2.55
C TYR A 169 26.33 8.02 -2.64
N ALA A 170 26.19 6.93 -1.89
CA ALA A 170 27.12 5.79 -1.96
C ALA A 170 27.16 5.18 -3.37
N ASP A 171 26.02 5.04 -4.04
CA ASP A 171 25.98 4.48 -5.40
C ASP A 171 26.61 5.44 -6.42
N ALA A 172 26.45 6.77 -6.26
CA ALA A 172 27.15 7.73 -7.10
C ALA A 172 28.67 7.66 -6.94
N VAL A 173 29.17 7.36 -5.73
CA VAL A 173 30.60 7.13 -5.50
C VAL A 173 31.06 5.85 -6.21
N ASP A 174 30.29 4.77 -6.08
CA ASP A 174 30.63 3.49 -6.71
C ASP A 174 30.67 3.60 -8.24
N TYR A 175 29.74 4.32 -8.87
CA TYR A 175 29.80 4.56 -10.32
C TYR A 175 30.99 5.44 -10.72
N ARG A 176 31.33 6.47 -9.96
CA ARG A 176 32.51 7.31 -10.24
C ARG A 176 33.81 6.52 -10.15
N ASN A 177 33.92 5.63 -9.16
CA ASN A 177 35.08 4.76 -9.01
C ASN A 177 35.16 3.70 -10.13
N ALA A 178 34.00 3.19 -10.57
CA ALA A 178 33.93 2.17 -11.60
C ALA A 178 34.12 2.72 -13.03
N LEU A 179 33.86 4.01 -13.27
CA LEU A 179 33.81 4.64 -14.59
C LEU A 179 34.62 5.95 -14.67
N PRO A 180 35.93 5.94 -14.41
CA PRO A 180 36.77 7.13 -14.57
C PRO A 180 36.71 7.70 -15.99
N GLU A 181 36.59 6.85 -17.01
CA GLU A 181 36.50 7.24 -18.42
C GLU A 181 35.24 8.07 -18.73
N ALA A 182 34.14 7.85 -18.01
CA ALA A 182 32.93 8.65 -18.15
C ALA A 182 33.17 10.09 -17.65
N LEU A 183 33.92 10.24 -16.56
CA LEU A 183 34.27 11.54 -15.98
C LEU A 183 35.26 12.30 -16.88
N GLU A 184 36.26 11.61 -17.42
CA GLU A 184 37.20 12.16 -18.41
C GLU A 184 36.47 12.60 -19.69
N GLY A 185 35.43 11.86 -20.09
CA GLY A 185 34.55 12.20 -21.21
C GLY A 185 33.55 13.33 -20.93
N GLY A 186 33.52 13.87 -19.70
CA GLY A 186 32.66 14.99 -19.31
C GLY A 186 31.26 14.59 -18.79
N THR A 187 30.95 13.31 -18.66
CA THR A 187 29.69 12.85 -18.06
C THR A 187 29.66 13.17 -16.56
N ARG A 188 28.63 13.89 -16.12
CA ARG A 188 28.43 14.17 -14.69
C ARG A 188 27.77 12.98 -13.98
N ILE A 189 28.44 12.35 -13.04
CA ILE A 189 27.84 11.30 -12.18
C ILE A 189 27.49 11.91 -10.82
N VAL A 190 26.19 12.09 -10.56
CA VAL A 190 25.68 12.77 -9.36
C VAL A 190 24.61 11.94 -8.65
N CYS A 191 24.35 12.25 -7.38
CA CYS A 191 23.21 11.72 -6.65
C CYS A 191 22.13 12.79 -6.54
N ILE A 192 20.92 12.49 -7.02
CA ILE A 192 19.70 13.25 -6.73
C ILE A 192 18.67 12.27 -6.15
N PRO A 193 18.30 12.41 -4.86
CA PRO A 193 17.36 11.52 -4.20
C PRO A 193 15.98 11.45 -4.87
N ASN A 194 15.20 10.42 -4.55
CA ASN A 194 13.81 10.36 -5.02
C ASN A 194 12.94 11.43 -4.33
N ALA A 195 12.09 12.09 -5.12
CA ALA A 195 11.03 12.97 -4.61
C ALA A 195 9.95 12.17 -3.85
N VAL A 196 9.70 12.56 -2.60
CA VAL A 196 8.64 11.98 -1.76
C VAL A 196 7.75 13.12 -1.26
N PRO A 197 6.48 13.19 -1.68
CA PRO A 197 5.58 14.27 -1.29
C PRO A 197 5.26 14.21 0.21
N ALA A 198 5.06 15.39 0.79
CA ALA A 198 4.45 15.49 2.11
C ALA A 198 3.04 14.86 2.06
N PRO A 199 2.62 14.16 3.12
CA PRO A 199 1.38 13.43 3.13
C PRO A 199 0.24 14.41 3.44
N GLU A 200 -0.91 14.20 2.84
CA GLU A 200 -2.10 15.00 3.11
C GLU A 200 -2.94 14.41 4.26
N VAL A 201 -2.27 13.83 5.27
CA VAL A 201 -2.87 13.26 6.51
C VAL A 201 -2.42 14.04 7.73
N GLU A 202 -3.19 13.93 8.81
CA GLU A 202 -2.69 14.32 10.12
C GLU A 202 -1.47 13.45 10.52
N PRO A 203 -0.40 14.05 11.06
CA PRO A 203 0.74 13.30 11.57
C PRO A 203 0.33 12.32 12.68
N SER A 204 1.03 11.19 12.74
CA SER A 204 0.94 10.26 13.85
C SER A 204 1.22 10.96 15.17
N GLN A 205 0.46 10.58 16.18
CA GLN A 205 0.64 11.07 17.55
C GLN A 205 1.63 10.20 18.35
N GLY A 206 2.06 9.06 17.79
CA GLY A 206 2.98 8.14 18.47
C GLY A 206 2.40 7.44 19.71
N GLU A 207 1.07 7.41 19.82
CA GLU A 207 0.32 6.84 20.96
C GLU A 207 -0.21 5.42 20.69
N ALA A 208 -0.54 5.09 19.44
CA ALA A 208 -1.09 3.79 19.09
C ALA A 208 -0.03 2.69 19.27
N LYS A 209 -0.38 1.56 19.89
CA LYS A 209 0.53 0.44 20.13
C LYS A 209 0.73 -0.42 18.88
N VAL A 210 1.15 0.22 17.78
CA VAL A 210 1.26 -0.38 16.44
C VAL A 210 2.61 -0.08 15.82
N VAL A 211 3.31 -1.13 15.43
CA VAL A 211 4.43 -1.08 14.48
C VAL A 211 3.88 -1.29 13.07
N VAL A 212 4.26 -0.43 12.13
CA VAL A 212 3.84 -0.53 10.72
C VAL A 212 5.05 -0.87 9.85
N ALA A 213 4.86 -1.78 8.91
CA ALA A 213 5.82 -1.97 7.82
C ALA A 213 5.08 -2.12 6.49
N ALA A 214 5.67 -1.62 5.41
CA ALA A 214 5.01 -1.62 4.12
C ALA A 214 5.98 -1.84 2.95
N GLY A 215 5.52 -2.60 1.95
CA GLY A 215 6.27 -2.84 0.73
C GLY A 215 5.93 -4.18 0.07
N ARG A 216 6.62 -4.52 -1.02
CA ARG A 216 6.42 -5.80 -1.70
C ARG A 216 6.81 -6.97 -0.80
N LEU A 217 5.98 -8.02 -0.72
CA LEU A 217 6.27 -9.22 0.08
C LEU A 217 7.21 -10.16 -0.70
N ILE A 218 8.48 -9.78 -0.78
CA ILE A 218 9.56 -10.47 -1.49
C ILE A 218 10.81 -10.60 -0.62
N LYS A 219 11.65 -11.61 -0.91
CA LYS A 219 12.77 -12.04 -0.06
C LYS A 219 13.66 -10.90 0.43
N VAL A 220 14.02 -9.96 -0.45
CA VAL A 220 14.90 -8.82 -0.12
C VAL A 220 14.34 -7.90 0.98
N LYS A 221 13.01 -7.87 1.22
CA LYS A 221 12.40 -7.05 2.29
C LYS A 221 12.50 -7.69 3.69
N ARG A 222 12.82 -8.99 3.76
CA ARG A 222 13.05 -9.76 5.00
C ARG A 222 12.01 -9.57 6.10
N TYR A 223 10.73 -9.52 5.73
CA TYR A 223 9.64 -9.51 6.71
C TYR A 223 9.63 -10.76 7.61
N ASP A 224 10.29 -11.85 7.20
CA ASP A 224 10.51 -13.00 8.08
C ASP A 224 11.41 -12.67 9.28
N ARG A 225 12.42 -11.81 9.10
CA ARG A 225 13.26 -11.30 10.19
C ARG A 225 12.46 -10.37 11.10
N LEU A 226 11.64 -9.48 10.52
CA LEU A 226 10.77 -8.59 11.30
C LEU A 226 9.78 -9.38 12.17
N ILE A 227 9.16 -10.44 11.63
CA ILE A 227 8.21 -11.28 12.38
C ILE A 227 8.91 -12.00 13.53
N ARG A 228 10.12 -12.54 13.32
CA ARG A 228 10.92 -13.17 14.39
C ARG A 228 11.34 -12.15 15.47
N ALA A 229 11.72 -10.94 15.08
CA ALA A 229 12.02 -9.88 16.03
C ALA A 229 10.77 -9.49 16.84
N PHE A 230 9.61 -9.44 16.18
CA PHE A 230 8.34 -9.13 16.83
C PHE A 230 7.84 -10.24 17.77
N GLU A 231 8.32 -11.47 17.63
CA GLU A 231 8.08 -12.54 18.61
C GLU A 231 8.66 -12.16 19.98
N LEU A 232 9.89 -11.68 19.99
CA LEU A 232 10.57 -11.21 21.21
C LEU A 232 9.86 -9.99 21.80
N VAL A 233 9.49 -9.03 20.94
CA VAL A 233 8.70 -7.85 21.37
C VAL A 233 7.37 -8.26 21.98
N ALA A 234 6.62 -9.19 21.35
CA ALA A 234 5.31 -9.60 21.84
C ALA A 234 5.38 -10.39 23.15
N ALA A 235 6.51 -11.05 23.45
CA ALA A 235 6.74 -11.72 24.71
C ALA A 235 6.86 -10.72 25.88
N GLU A 236 7.49 -9.57 25.66
CA GLU A 236 7.65 -8.52 26.67
C GLU A 236 6.49 -7.52 26.69
N ARG A 237 5.93 -7.22 25.51
CA ARG A 237 4.93 -6.19 25.24
C ARG A 237 3.81 -6.73 24.37
N SER A 238 3.01 -7.62 24.96
CA SER A 238 1.87 -8.28 24.30
C SER A 238 0.74 -7.34 23.84
N ASP A 239 0.73 -6.11 24.37
CA ASP A 239 -0.17 -5.02 24.02
C ASP A 239 0.15 -4.37 22.66
N TRP A 240 1.33 -4.63 22.09
CA TRP A 240 1.74 -4.12 20.78
C TRP A 240 1.40 -5.07 19.63
N LYS A 241 1.08 -4.48 18.48
CA LYS A 241 0.74 -5.20 17.24
C LYS A 241 1.63 -4.77 16.07
N LEU A 242 1.91 -5.69 15.16
CA LEU A 242 2.62 -5.45 13.91
C LEU A 242 1.64 -5.53 12.73
N ARG A 243 1.58 -4.48 11.91
CA ARG A 243 0.79 -4.44 10.69
C ARG A 243 1.68 -4.39 9.46
N LEU A 244 1.56 -5.42 8.61
CA LEU A 244 2.34 -5.57 7.37
C LEU A 244 1.47 -5.27 6.15
N TYR A 245 1.76 -4.18 5.45
CA TYR A 245 1.05 -3.75 4.24
C TYR A 245 1.83 -4.14 2.99
N GLY A 246 1.19 -4.88 2.08
CA GLY A 246 1.82 -5.31 0.85
C GLY A 246 1.18 -6.51 0.18
N ARG A 247 1.66 -6.82 -1.03
CA ARG A 247 1.39 -8.06 -1.76
C ARG A 247 2.70 -8.63 -2.28
N GLY A 248 2.75 -9.94 -2.46
CA GLY A 248 3.90 -10.61 -3.07
C GLY A 248 3.94 -12.11 -2.79
N ARG A 249 4.88 -12.78 -3.44
CA ARG A 249 5.05 -14.24 -3.40
C ARG A 249 5.28 -14.82 -2.01
N GLN A 250 5.76 -14.03 -1.05
CA GLN A 250 6.00 -14.48 0.32
C GLN A 250 4.76 -14.40 1.24
N GLN A 251 3.61 -13.93 0.75
CA GLN A 251 2.43 -13.77 1.62
C GLN A 251 2.06 -15.07 2.35
N ALA A 252 2.06 -16.21 1.65
CA ALA A 252 1.74 -17.51 2.24
C ALA A 252 2.81 -17.97 3.24
N SER A 253 4.10 -17.83 2.90
CA SER A 253 5.19 -18.24 3.80
C SER A 253 5.27 -17.38 5.06
N LEU A 254 5.01 -16.07 4.95
CA LEU A 254 4.92 -15.16 6.09
C LEU A 254 3.72 -15.49 6.98
N ARG A 255 2.55 -15.80 6.40
CA ARG A 255 1.39 -16.26 7.19
C ARG A 255 1.71 -17.55 7.95
N ASN A 256 2.37 -18.51 7.30
CA ASN A 256 2.78 -19.74 7.95
C ASN A 256 3.79 -19.48 9.09
N LEU A 257 4.72 -18.53 8.92
CA LEU A 257 5.63 -18.13 9.99
C LEU A 257 4.88 -17.53 11.18
N VAL A 258 3.96 -16.58 10.95
CA VAL A 258 3.10 -16.00 12.00
C VAL A 258 2.35 -17.09 12.77
N ASN A 259 1.80 -18.07 12.06
CA ASN A 259 1.07 -19.17 12.67
C ASN A 259 1.98 -20.07 13.52
N ARG A 260 3.17 -20.43 13.01
CA ARG A 260 4.13 -21.28 13.73
C ARG A 260 4.66 -20.64 15.00
N LEU A 261 4.88 -19.33 14.99
CA LEU A 261 5.34 -18.58 16.16
C LEU A 261 4.18 -18.19 17.12
N GLY A 262 2.94 -18.60 16.84
CA GLY A 262 1.79 -18.27 17.70
C GLY A 262 1.38 -16.79 17.66
N LEU A 263 1.87 -15.99 16.70
CA LEU A 263 1.68 -14.53 16.64
C LEU A 263 0.40 -14.09 15.92
N SER A 264 -0.61 -14.95 15.81
CA SER A 264 -1.79 -14.69 14.96
C SER A 264 -2.64 -13.51 15.45
N ASP A 265 -2.64 -13.24 16.75
CA ASP A 265 -3.29 -12.06 17.32
C ASP A 265 -2.36 -10.83 17.36
N HIS A 266 -1.05 -10.99 17.10
CA HIS A 266 -0.04 -9.92 17.20
C HIS A 266 0.41 -9.37 15.85
N VAL A 267 0.40 -10.19 14.79
CA VAL A 267 0.90 -9.83 13.46
C VAL A 267 -0.22 -9.97 12.42
N SER A 268 -0.57 -8.86 11.77
CA SER A 268 -1.59 -8.82 10.72
C SER A 268 -0.98 -8.56 9.34
N LEU A 269 -1.26 -9.45 8.38
CA LEU A 269 -1.00 -9.20 6.96
C LEU A 269 -2.17 -8.42 6.35
N MET A 270 -2.00 -7.12 6.18
CA MET A 270 -3.08 -6.18 5.82
C MET A 270 -3.39 -6.16 4.31
N GLY A 271 -2.53 -6.77 3.49
CA GLY A 271 -2.62 -6.69 2.03
C GLY A 271 -2.14 -5.35 1.50
N ALA A 272 -2.29 -5.11 0.19
CA ALA A 272 -1.94 -3.82 -0.41
C ALA A 272 -2.99 -2.76 -0.07
N HIS A 273 -2.52 -1.55 0.22
CA HIS A 273 -3.34 -0.40 0.58
C HIS A 273 -2.84 0.86 -0.13
N SER A 274 -3.76 1.78 -0.45
CA SER A 274 -3.48 3.05 -1.12
C SER A 274 -4.63 4.02 -0.85
N PRO A 275 -4.38 5.28 -0.46
CA PRO A 275 -3.09 5.87 -0.06
C PRO A 275 -2.45 5.19 1.16
N LEU A 276 -1.11 5.09 1.22
CA LEU A 276 -0.41 4.38 2.31
C LEU A 276 -0.17 5.28 3.52
N GLU A 277 -0.11 6.59 3.32
CA GLU A 277 0.05 7.61 4.35
C GLU A 277 -1.03 7.53 5.45
N THR A 278 -2.25 7.10 5.12
CA THR A 278 -3.31 6.87 6.15
C THR A 278 -2.97 5.74 7.09
N GLU A 279 -2.11 4.81 6.68
CA GLU A 279 -1.68 3.67 7.48
C GLU A 279 -0.36 3.94 8.19
N TRP A 280 0.56 4.70 7.59
CA TRP A 280 1.72 5.22 8.30
C TRP A 280 1.30 6.05 9.52
N ALA A 281 0.35 6.97 9.36
CA ALA A 281 -0.17 7.81 10.45
C ALA A 281 -0.79 7.01 11.63
N LYS A 282 -1.09 5.72 11.45
CA LYS A 282 -1.57 4.82 12.52
C LYS A 282 -0.43 4.24 13.35
N GLY A 283 0.78 4.20 12.83
CA GLY A 283 1.94 3.61 13.48
C GLY A 283 2.57 4.56 14.49
N SER A 284 3.09 4.00 15.57
CA SER A 284 4.01 4.72 16.46
C SER A 284 5.47 4.44 16.12
N ILE A 285 5.73 3.37 15.38
CA ILE A 285 7.04 2.97 14.88
C ILE A 285 6.86 2.42 13.47
N ALA A 286 7.75 2.79 12.56
CA ALA A 286 7.86 2.18 11.24
C ALA A 286 9.07 1.25 11.19
N ALA A 287 8.94 0.08 10.57
CA ALA A 287 10.04 -0.88 10.43
C ALA A 287 10.34 -1.16 8.95
N VAL A 288 11.62 -1.05 8.56
CA VAL A 288 12.10 -1.37 7.21
C VAL A 288 13.28 -2.33 7.32
N THR A 289 13.04 -3.61 7.06
CA THR A 289 13.99 -4.69 7.38
C THR A 289 14.78 -5.22 6.19
N SER A 290 14.87 -4.47 5.10
CA SER A 290 15.43 -4.96 3.84
C SER A 290 16.92 -5.32 3.93
N ASP A 291 17.34 -6.37 3.20
CA ASP A 291 18.77 -6.68 2.99
C ASP A 291 19.43 -5.67 2.05
N ALA A 292 18.66 -5.10 1.12
CA ALA A 292 19.12 -4.12 0.15
C ALA A 292 18.02 -3.10 -0.16
N GLU A 293 18.41 -1.84 -0.27
CA GLU A 293 17.64 -0.72 -0.79
C GLU A 293 18.50 0.04 -1.80
N SER A 294 17.87 0.82 -2.67
CA SER A 294 18.57 1.81 -3.50
C SER A 294 18.43 3.24 -2.95
N PHE A 295 17.31 3.51 -2.27
CA PHE A 295 17.02 4.78 -1.61
C PHE A 295 16.19 4.53 -0.35
N GLY A 296 14.96 4.01 -0.53
CA GLY A 296 14.07 3.71 0.58
C GLY A 296 12.95 4.75 0.78
N MET A 297 12.13 4.97 -0.26
CA MET A 297 11.00 5.92 -0.19
C MET A 297 10.06 5.66 0.99
N THR A 298 9.84 4.40 1.37
CA THR A 298 8.98 4.04 2.52
C THR A 298 9.49 4.57 3.85
N LEU A 299 10.82 4.76 4.00
CA LEU A 299 11.39 5.41 5.18
C LEU A 299 10.90 6.87 5.21
N VAL A 300 11.13 7.60 4.11
CA VAL A 300 10.76 9.01 4.00
C VAL A 300 9.25 9.22 4.13
N GLU A 301 8.43 8.36 3.51
CA GLU A 301 6.96 8.39 3.64
C GLU A 301 6.51 8.26 5.11
N ALA A 302 7.10 7.34 5.87
CA ALA A 302 6.81 7.16 7.28
C ALA A 302 7.28 8.36 8.14
N MET A 303 8.49 8.85 7.89
CA MET A 303 9.05 10.03 8.56
C MET A 303 8.16 11.25 8.34
N HIS A 304 7.68 11.44 7.11
CA HIS A 304 6.76 12.50 6.72
C HIS A 304 5.43 12.45 7.52
N CYS A 305 4.95 11.24 7.82
CA CYS A 305 3.77 11.02 8.64
C CYS A 305 4.03 11.17 10.14
N GLY A 306 5.22 11.63 10.57
CA GLY A 306 5.57 11.78 11.98
C GLY A 306 5.79 10.44 12.68
N VAL A 307 6.33 9.44 11.97
CA VAL A 307 6.63 8.12 12.53
C VAL A 307 8.14 7.91 12.52
N PRO A 308 8.78 7.64 13.68
CA PRO A 308 10.19 7.29 13.72
C PRO A 308 10.41 5.92 13.07
N VAL A 309 11.52 5.79 12.34
CA VAL A 309 11.82 4.60 11.54
C VAL A 309 12.95 3.80 12.19
N ILE A 310 12.73 2.49 12.31
CA ILE A 310 13.79 1.50 12.54
C ILE A 310 14.09 0.86 11.18
N SER A 311 15.32 0.98 10.72
CA SER A 311 15.75 0.38 9.45
C SER A 311 16.96 -0.51 9.64
N THR A 312 17.02 -1.59 8.88
CA THR A 312 18.30 -2.25 8.62
C THR A 312 19.26 -1.25 7.98
N ASP A 313 20.52 -1.24 8.40
CA ASP A 313 21.60 -0.43 7.84
C ASP A 313 22.11 -1.06 6.54
N ALA A 314 21.26 -1.03 5.51
CA ALA A 314 21.66 -1.45 4.17
C ALA A 314 22.66 -0.44 3.59
N PRO A 315 23.64 -0.88 2.77
CA PRO A 315 24.77 -0.03 2.35
C PRO A 315 24.38 1.24 1.58
N TYR A 316 23.16 1.28 1.02
CA TYR A 316 22.66 2.40 0.21
C TYR A 316 21.27 2.79 0.69
N GLY A 317 21.05 4.09 0.93
CA GLY A 317 19.73 4.64 1.27
C GLY A 317 19.50 4.87 2.77
N PRO A 318 19.27 3.84 3.60
CA PRO A 318 18.94 4.02 5.02
C PRO A 318 19.90 4.91 5.80
N GLY A 319 21.21 4.66 5.74
CA GLY A 319 22.22 5.47 6.44
C GLY A 319 22.35 6.92 5.93
N GLU A 320 21.87 7.21 4.72
CA GLU A 320 21.83 8.56 4.16
C GLU A 320 20.56 9.31 4.58
N ILE A 321 19.47 8.58 4.81
CA ILE A 321 18.16 9.11 5.22
C ILE A 321 18.07 9.24 6.74
N ILE A 322 18.61 8.29 7.51
CA ILE A 322 18.51 8.21 8.97
C ILE A 322 19.85 8.62 9.59
N ALA A 323 19.80 9.57 10.53
CA ALA A 323 20.87 9.83 11.48
C ALA A 323 20.56 9.03 12.73
N ASP A 324 21.28 7.93 12.90
CA ASP A 324 21.04 6.94 13.95
C ASP A 324 20.98 7.57 15.35
N GLY A 325 19.99 7.15 16.14
CA GLY A 325 19.70 7.65 17.47
C GLY A 325 19.02 9.02 17.53
N ARG A 326 18.93 9.76 16.42
CA ARG A 326 18.33 11.11 16.37
C ARG A 326 16.97 11.16 15.70
N ASP A 327 16.87 10.68 14.46
CA ASP A 327 15.65 10.75 13.63
C ASP A 327 15.17 9.35 13.15
N GLY A 328 15.85 8.31 13.62
CA GLY A 328 15.51 6.91 13.43
C GLY A 328 16.54 6.04 14.16
N LEU A 329 16.40 4.73 14.03
CA LEU A 329 17.38 3.75 14.50
C LEU A 329 17.85 2.88 13.35
N LEU A 330 19.16 2.65 13.27
CA LEU A 330 19.77 1.73 12.33
C LEU A 330 20.17 0.43 13.05
N THR A 331 19.83 -0.70 12.45
CA THR A 331 20.20 -2.02 12.96
C THR A 331 21.13 -2.74 11.99
N PRO A 332 22.17 -3.43 12.47
CA PRO A 332 23.20 -3.99 11.59
C PRO A 332 22.68 -5.07 10.65
N LEU A 333 23.27 -5.13 9.46
CA LEU A 333 23.28 -6.34 8.63
C LEU A 333 24.24 -7.38 9.20
N GLY A 334 23.95 -8.66 8.94
CA GLY A 334 24.85 -9.75 9.32
C GLY A 334 24.11 -11.02 9.71
N ASP A 335 24.69 -11.73 10.68
CA ASP A 335 24.14 -12.95 11.27
C ASP A 335 22.65 -12.80 11.60
N GLU A 336 21.86 -13.81 11.23
CA GLU A 336 20.40 -13.72 11.28
C GLU A 336 19.90 -13.52 12.71
N GLN A 337 20.47 -14.24 13.68
CA GLN A 337 20.07 -14.17 15.08
C GLN A 337 20.43 -12.82 15.68
N ARG A 338 21.63 -12.30 15.40
CA ARG A 338 22.03 -10.95 15.86
C ARG A 338 21.14 -9.86 15.26
N ALA A 339 20.83 -9.95 13.96
CA ALA A 339 19.97 -8.98 13.29
C ALA A 339 18.53 -9.02 13.82
N VAL A 340 17.98 -10.20 14.10
CA VAL A 340 16.66 -10.36 14.76
C VAL A 340 16.65 -9.68 16.14
N ARG A 341 17.66 -9.95 16.98
CA ARG A 341 17.74 -9.36 18.32
C ARG A 341 17.88 -7.84 18.26
N ALA A 342 18.77 -7.32 17.42
CA ALA A 342 18.96 -5.87 17.27
C ALA A 342 17.66 -5.15 16.82
N LEU A 343 16.87 -5.77 15.94
CA LEU A 343 15.56 -5.25 15.55
C LEU A 343 14.56 -5.25 16.72
N ALA A 344 14.54 -6.31 17.52
CA ALA A 344 13.69 -6.40 18.70
C ALA A 344 14.08 -5.34 19.75
N ASP A 345 15.37 -5.22 20.06
CA ASP A 345 15.90 -4.25 21.02
C ASP A 345 15.60 -2.81 20.59
N ALA A 346 15.76 -2.50 19.29
CA ALA A 346 15.42 -1.19 18.75
C ALA A 346 13.91 -0.89 18.87
N MET A 347 13.04 -1.88 18.61
CA MET A 347 11.60 -1.74 18.79
C MET A 347 11.25 -1.53 20.25
N LEU A 348 11.77 -2.36 21.17
CA LEU A 348 11.53 -2.25 22.61
C LEU A 348 11.99 -0.90 23.16
N ARG A 349 13.17 -0.43 22.76
CA ARG A 349 13.68 0.91 23.13
C ARG A 349 12.69 2.02 22.80
N LEU A 350 12.10 2.02 21.60
CA LEU A 350 11.10 3.03 21.23
C LEU A 350 9.74 2.78 21.86
N ILE A 351 9.36 1.52 22.14
CA ILE A 351 8.12 1.15 22.80
C ILE A 351 8.12 1.63 24.26
N GLU A 352 9.24 1.47 24.96
CA GLU A 352 9.43 1.72 26.39
C GLU A 352 9.75 3.17 26.72
N ASP A 353 10.32 3.94 25.78
CA ASP A 353 10.56 5.37 25.93
C ASP A 353 9.69 6.21 24.97
N PRO A 354 8.43 6.54 25.35
CA PRO A 354 7.59 7.45 24.59
C PRO A 354 8.17 8.85 24.40
N GLY A 355 9.08 9.29 25.28
CA GLY A 355 9.76 10.59 25.17
C GLY A 355 10.75 10.60 24.02
N LEU A 356 11.62 9.58 23.95
CA LEU A 356 12.53 9.35 22.82
C LEU A 356 11.75 9.18 21.52
N ARG A 357 10.71 8.35 21.53
CA ARG A 357 9.86 8.10 20.35
C ARG A 357 9.30 9.39 19.77
N ARG A 358 8.77 10.30 20.60
CA ARG A 358 8.24 11.61 20.16
C ARG A 358 9.33 12.53 19.61
N ARG A 359 10.46 12.70 20.33
CA ARG A 359 11.57 13.54 19.84
C ARG A 359 12.12 13.05 18.50
N MET A 360 12.24 11.73 18.35
CA MET A 360 12.71 11.11 17.11
C MET A 360 11.71 11.28 15.97
N ALA A 361 10.40 11.17 16.25
CA ALA A 361 9.34 11.42 15.28
C ALA A 361 9.35 12.86 14.73
N GLU A 362 9.55 13.85 15.61
CA GLU A 362 9.65 15.27 15.23
C GLU A 362 10.89 15.53 14.37
N ALA A 363 12.05 15.00 14.78
CA ALA A 363 13.29 15.09 14.02
C ALA A 363 13.17 14.42 12.64
N ALA A 364 12.53 13.24 12.59
CA ALA A 364 12.24 12.51 11.36
C ALA A 364 11.41 13.34 10.39
N ARG A 365 10.30 13.92 10.86
CA ARG A 365 9.40 14.74 10.04
C ARG A 365 10.09 15.99 9.49
N HIS A 366 10.92 16.65 10.31
CA HIS A 366 11.71 17.79 9.86
C HIS A 366 12.71 17.39 8.76
N LYS A 367 13.43 16.28 8.94
CA LYS A 367 14.41 15.80 7.94
C LYS A 367 13.76 15.33 6.64
N ALA A 368 12.58 14.72 6.72
CA ALA A 368 11.84 14.26 5.54
C ALA A 368 11.58 15.39 4.52
N ALA A 369 11.41 16.64 4.99
CA ALA A 369 11.23 17.81 4.12
C ALA A 369 12.40 18.11 3.18
N ARG A 370 13.57 17.46 3.34
CA ARG A 370 14.68 17.51 2.37
C ARG A 370 14.32 16.81 1.06
N TYR A 371 13.45 15.80 1.10
CA TYR A 371 13.05 14.99 -0.04
C TYR A 371 11.75 15.48 -0.71
N ALA A 372 11.29 16.68 -0.32
CA ALA A 372 10.10 17.29 -0.89
C ALA A 372 10.24 17.47 -2.42
N PRO A 373 9.19 17.21 -3.22
CA PRO A 373 9.29 17.23 -4.67
C PRO A 373 9.85 18.53 -5.26
N ASP A 374 9.50 19.69 -4.71
CA ASP A 374 9.99 20.98 -5.20
C ASP A 374 11.50 21.14 -5.06
N ARG A 375 12.08 20.63 -3.96
CA ARG A 375 13.53 20.64 -3.73
C ARG A 375 14.25 19.73 -4.72
N ILE A 376 13.73 18.51 -4.90
CA ILE A 376 14.31 17.56 -5.85
C ILE A 376 14.19 18.07 -7.29
N ALA A 377 13.07 18.71 -7.64
CA ALA A 377 12.90 19.35 -8.94
C ALA A 377 13.94 20.46 -9.16
N ALA A 378 14.22 21.29 -8.15
CA ALA A 378 15.27 22.31 -8.23
C ALA A 378 16.68 21.73 -8.42
N GLU A 379 16.99 20.58 -7.82
CA GLU A 379 18.27 19.88 -8.07
C GLU A 379 18.38 19.39 -9.52
N TYR A 380 17.29 18.91 -10.11
CA TYR A 380 17.24 18.54 -11.53
C TYR A 380 17.35 19.76 -12.46
N GLU A 381 16.67 20.86 -12.14
CA GLU A 381 16.77 22.13 -12.88
C GLU A 381 18.22 22.61 -12.90
N ALA A 382 18.88 22.68 -11.75
CA ALA A 382 20.28 23.08 -11.64
C ALA A 382 21.24 22.14 -12.41
N LEU A 383 20.97 20.82 -12.40
CA LEU A 383 21.74 19.87 -13.20
C LEU A 383 21.60 20.14 -14.70
N ILE A 384 20.37 20.32 -15.18
CA ILE A 384 20.07 20.58 -16.59
C ILE A 384 20.72 21.90 -17.03
N GLU A 385 20.56 22.97 -16.24
CA GLU A 385 21.13 24.29 -16.53
C GLU A 385 22.65 24.24 -16.56
N GLY A 386 23.28 23.65 -15.54
CA GLY A 386 24.74 23.55 -15.47
C GLY A 386 25.34 22.75 -16.63
N VAL A 387 24.65 21.71 -17.13
CA VAL A 387 25.10 20.97 -18.32
C VAL A 387 24.93 21.81 -19.59
N ARG A 388 23.86 22.60 -19.72
CA ARG A 388 23.62 23.46 -20.90
C ARG A 388 24.62 24.60 -20.99
N GLU A 389 25.04 25.18 -19.86
CA GLU A 389 26.02 26.28 -19.81
C GLU A 389 27.42 25.82 -20.24
N GLU A 390 27.80 24.58 -19.93
CA GLU A 390 29.10 24.01 -20.28
C GLU A 390 29.17 23.49 -21.71
N ARG A 391 28.02 23.35 -22.39
CA ARG A 391 28.02 22.95 -23.80
C ARG A 391 28.59 24.08 -24.65
N PRO A 392 29.59 23.81 -25.50
CA PRO A 392 30.02 24.79 -26.50
C PRO A 392 28.81 25.17 -27.35
N ALA A 393 28.62 26.47 -27.57
CA ALA A 393 27.51 26.98 -28.39
C ALA A 393 27.44 26.19 -29.71
N PRO A 394 26.26 25.73 -30.14
CA PRO A 394 26.15 24.95 -31.36
C PRO A 394 26.76 25.78 -32.50
N ALA A 395 27.74 25.20 -33.20
CA ALA A 395 28.30 25.83 -34.40
C ALA A 395 27.12 26.17 -35.31
N ALA A 396 26.96 27.46 -35.61
CA ALA A 396 25.85 27.94 -36.42
C ALA A 396 25.79 27.10 -37.69
N ALA A 397 24.71 26.34 -37.87
CA ALA A 397 24.51 25.57 -39.09
C ALA A 397 24.60 26.54 -40.27
N PRO A 398 25.37 26.22 -41.34
CA PRO A 398 25.43 27.09 -42.50
C PRO A 398 24.01 27.28 -43.02
N ALA A 399 23.60 28.54 -43.15
CA ALA A 399 22.27 28.89 -43.62
C ALA A 399 22.04 28.31 -45.01
N VAL A 400 21.36 27.16 -45.08
CA VAL A 400 20.88 26.61 -46.35
C VAL A 400 19.72 27.49 -46.79
N ARG A 401 19.99 28.40 -47.73
CA ARG A 401 18.94 29.13 -48.45
C ARG A 401 18.10 28.12 -49.23
N PRO A 402 16.77 28.11 -49.10
CA PRO A 402 15.94 27.25 -49.93
C PRO A 402 15.99 27.76 -51.38
N GLU A 403 16.44 26.92 -52.31
CA GLU A 403 16.25 27.16 -53.74
C GLU A 403 14.75 27.05 -54.10
N PRO A 404 14.25 27.83 -55.07
CA PRO A 404 12.85 27.79 -55.47
C PRO A 404 12.55 26.48 -56.23
N ALA A 405 11.53 25.76 -55.79
CA ALA A 405 11.07 24.53 -56.43
C ALA A 405 10.70 24.75 -57.92
N ALA A 406 11.39 24.03 -58.81
CA ALA A 406 11.05 23.94 -60.22
C ALA A 406 9.74 23.18 -60.42
N ARG A 407 8.82 23.77 -61.19
CA ARG A 407 7.54 23.19 -61.61
C ARG A 407 7.74 21.93 -62.47
N PRO A 408 6.93 20.87 -62.31
CA PRO A 408 6.93 19.76 -63.26
C PRO A 408 6.16 20.13 -64.54
N ALA A 409 6.78 19.82 -65.68
CA ALA A 409 6.26 20.00 -67.02
C ALA A 409 5.19 18.96 -67.39
N ALA A 410 4.22 19.41 -68.16
CA ALA A 410 3.09 18.64 -68.66
C ALA A 410 3.44 17.70 -69.83
N ARG A 411 2.84 16.51 -69.84
CA ARG A 411 2.51 15.66 -71.01
C ARG A 411 1.25 14.87 -70.61
N GLY A 412 0.21 14.66 -71.39
CA GLY A 412 -0.15 14.97 -72.76
C GLY A 412 -1.57 14.39 -72.96
N ALA A 413 -2.39 15.07 -73.74
CA ALA A 413 -3.84 14.89 -73.84
C ALA A 413 -4.28 13.64 -74.63
N GLY A 414 -5.43 13.08 -74.23
CA GLY A 414 -6.32 12.30 -75.09
C GLY A 414 -7.76 12.83 -74.95
N ARG A 415 -8.23 13.54 -75.98
CA ARG A 415 -9.58 14.12 -76.09
C ARG A 415 -10.60 13.07 -76.58
N ALA A 416 -11.86 13.16 -76.13
CA ALA A 416 -13.00 13.47 -77.03
C ALA A 416 -14.35 13.61 -76.30
N ARG A 417 -14.92 14.82 -76.44
CA ARG A 417 -16.33 15.21 -76.77
C ARG A 417 -17.49 14.65 -75.89
N GLY A 418 -18.43 15.45 -75.40
CA GLY A 418 -18.67 16.88 -75.62
C GLY A 418 -19.90 17.43 -74.89
N ALA A 419 -20.03 18.76 -74.99
CA ALA A 419 -21.22 19.64 -74.90
C ALA A 419 -22.13 19.60 -73.65
N VAL A 420 -22.71 20.66 -73.10
CA VAL A 420 -22.64 22.14 -73.15
C VAL A 420 -23.62 22.63 -72.05
N HIS A 421 -23.45 23.86 -71.55
CA HIS A 421 -24.38 24.70 -70.75
C HIS A 421 -24.33 24.67 -69.21
N THR A 422 -23.78 25.77 -68.67
CA THR A 422 -24.07 26.45 -67.38
C THR A 422 -25.46 27.14 -67.43
N PRO A 423 -26.08 27.70 -66.34
CA PRO A 423 -25.44 28.19 -65.10
C PRO A 423 -26.27 28.13 -63.76
N ARG A 424 -25.65 28.70 -62.71
CA ARG A 424 -26.23 29.43 -61.53
C ARG A 424 -26.77 28.67 -60.29
N ARG A 425 -25.98 28.81 -59.21
CA ARG A 425 -26.27 29.32 -57.84
C ARG A 425 -27.38 28.68 -56.94
N PRO A 426 -27.30 28.86 -55.60
CA PRO A 426 -27.47 27.78 -54.62
C PRO A 426 -28.76 27.87 -53.82
N LEU A 427 -29.27 26.75 -53.30
CA LEU A 427 -30.30 26.72 -52.25
C LEU A 427 -30.08 25.55 -51.26
N THR A 428 -30.14 25.93 -49.99
CA THR A 428 -30.27 25.19 -48.71
C THR A 428 -30.87 23.78 -48.73
N PRO A 429 -30.40 22.83 -47.88
CA PRO A 429 -31.09 21.56 -47.67
C PRO A 429 -32.21 21.71 -46.63
N ARG A 430 -33.42 21.36 -47.07
CA ARG A 430 -34.62 21.17 -46.27
C ARG A 430 -34.64 19.77 -45.65
N ARG A 431 -35.20 19.70 -44.45
CA ARG A 431 -35.48 18.51 -43.63
C ARG A 431 -36.28 17.44 -44.39
N VAL A 432 -35.93 16.17 -44.18
CA VAL A 432 -36.83 15.03 -44.38
C VAL A 432 -37.24 14.53 -43.00
N ALA A 433 -38.55 14.57 -42.74
CA ALA A 433 -39.21 13.93 -41.62
C ALA A 433 -39.77 12.59 -42.11
N VAL A 434 -39.57 11.52 -41.33
CA VAL A 434 -40.49 10.38 -41.32
C VAL A 434 -40.80 10.07 -39.86
N SER A 435 -42.06 10.25 -39.55
CA SER A 435 -42.74 9.98 -38.29
C SER A 435 -43.20 8.53 -38.23
N VAL A 436 -42.98 7.86 -37.10
CA VAL A 436 -43.89 6.82 -36.60
C VAL A 436 -44.11 7.03 -35.10
N LEU A 437 -45.38 7.26 -34.76
CA LEU A 437 -45.95 7.48 -33.44
C LEU A 437 -46.26 6.15 -32.73
N ARG A 438 -45.98 6.07 -31.41
CA ARG A 438 -46.91 5.68 -30.30
C ARG A 438 -46.13 5.26 -29.02
N PRO A 439 -46.71 5.36 -27.82
CA PRO A 439 -47.35 6.52 -27.21
C PRO A 439 -46.70 6.91 -25.86
N VAL A 440 -46.85 8.18 -25.50
CA VAL A 440 -46.39 8.80 -24.26
C VAL A 440 -47.19 8.29 -23.06
N VAL A 441 -46.51 7.69 -22.08
CA VAL A 441 -46.87 7.77 -20.65
C VAL A 441 -45.58 8.00 -19.87
N HIS A 442 -45.59 9.04 -19.02
CA HIS A 442 -44.52 9.55 -18.14
C HIS A 442 -43.48 10.50 -18.75
N LEU A 443 -43.95 11.69 -19.15
CA LEU A 443 -43.20 12.91 -18.86
C LEU A 443 -43.87 13.61 -17.68
N LEU A 444 -43.14 13.76 -16.58
CA LEU A 444 -43.08 14.90 -15.65
C LEU A 444 -42.40 14.45 -14.33
N ARG A 445 -41.08 14.25 -14.38
CA ARG A 445 -40.18 14.48 -13.23
C ARG A 445 -38.89 15.13 -13.74
N GLY A 446 -38.55 16.27 -13.15
CA GLY A 446 -37.61 17.27 -13.68
C GLY A 446 -36.24 16.73 -14.12
N GLN A 447 -35.83 17.11 -15.33
CA GLN A 447 -34.46 16.95 -15.81
C GLN A 447 -33.55 18.03 -15.20
N GLY A 448 -33.31 17.98 -13.89
CA GLY A 448 -32.19 18.71 -13.28
C GLY A 448 -30.84 18.16 -13.75
N SER A 449 -29.83 19.03 -13.88
CA SER A 449 -28.46 18.72 -14.33
C SER A 449 -27.86 17.50 -13.60
N PRO A 450 -27.03 16.68 -14.29
CA PRO A 450 -26.38 15.52 -13.69
C PRO A 450 -25.47 15.95 -12.53
N LEU A 451 -25.43 15.14 -11.48
CA LEU A 451 -24.60 15.43 -10.32
C LEU A 451 -23.12 15.18 -10.58
N PRO A 452 -22.22 16.06 -10.15
CA PRO A 452 -20.79 15.85 -10.31
C PRO A 452 -20.29 14.66 -9.49
N ALA A 453 -19.21 14.02 -9.95
CA ALA A 453 -18.53 13.00 -9.18
C ALA A 453 -17.72 13.67 -8.07
N ALA A 454 -17.76 13.12 -6.86
CA ALA A 454 -16.97 13.60 -5.74
C ALA A 454 -16.04 12.51 -5.22
N ALA A 455 -14.78 12.89 -4.96
CA ALA A 455 -13.82 12.10 -4.20
C ALA A 455 -13.68 12.76 -2.82
N VAL A 456 -14.27 12.15 -1.81
CA VAL A 456 -14.43 12.71 -0.46
C VAL A 456 -13.34 12.18 0.45
N ARG A 457 -12.82 13.05 1.32
CA ARG A 457 -11.93 12.65 2.42
C ARG A 457 -12.75 12.48 3.68
N ALA A 458 -12.49 11.42 4.43
CA ALA A 458 -13.13 11.17 5.72
C ALA A 458 -12.08 11.04 6.82
N ARG A 459 -12.31 11.67 7.96
CA ARG A 459 -11.40 11.65 9.11
C ARG A 459 -12.17 11.46 10.40
N VAL A 460 -11.68 10.58 11.26
CA VAL A 460 -12.18 10.42 12.62
C VAL A 460 -11.58 11.50 13.52
N ALA A 461 -12.44 12.25 14.20
CA ALA A 461 -12.07 13.30 15.16
C ALA A 461 -11.76 12.70 16.55
N PRO A 462 -11.12 13.46 17.47
CA PRO A 462 -10.76 12.98 18.81
C PRO A 462 -11.91 12.53 19.70
N ASP A 463 -13.14 12.96 19.42
CA ASP A 463 -14.36 12.53 20.11
C ASP A 463 -15.02 11.30 19.47
N GLY A 464 -14.46 10.79 18.36
CA GLY A 464 -14.99 9.68 17.58
C GLY A 464 -16.03 10.08 16.52
N SER A 465 -16.34 11.36 16.38
CA SER A 465 -17.16 11.88 15.27
C SER A 465 -16.42 11.74 13.93
N VAL A 466 -17.16 11.73 12.82
CA VAL A 466 -16.56 11.62 11.48
C VAL A 466 -16.73 12.92 10.71
N THR A 467 -15.62 13.48 10.29
CA THR A 467 -15.56 14.70 9.49
C THR A 467 -15.35 14.33 8.02
N PHE A 468 -16.10 14.96 7.12
CA PHE A 468 -16.07 14.71 5.69
C PHE A 468 -15.71 16.00 4.96
N ARG A 469 -14.61 15.98 4.20
CA ARG A 469 -14.24 17.07 3.29
C ARG A 469 -14.65 16.71 1.88
N VAL A 470 -15.51 17.54 1.29
CA VAL A 470 -16.05 17.37 -0.07
C VAL A 470 -15.47 18.48 -0.96
N PRO A 471 -14.89 18.16 -2.13
CA PRO A 471 -14.33 19.17 -3.00
C PRO A 471 -15.45 19.99 -3.63
N VAL A 472 -15.26 21.29 -3.84
CA VAL A 472 -16.26 22.19 -4.46
C VAL A 472 -16.67 21.68 -5.85
N SER A 473 -15.73 21.12 -6.62
CA SER A 473 -15.99 20.49 -7.93
C SER A 473 -16.93 19.28 -7.85
N GLY A 474 -17.08 18.68 -6.67
CA GLY A 474 -17.97 17.55 -6.39
C GLY A 474 -19.32 17.94 -5.80
N LEU A 475 -19.60 19.23 -5.57
CA LEU A 475 -20.88 19.71 -5.06
C LEU A 475 -21.85 20.03 -6.20
N PRO A 476 -23.16 19.79 -6.07
CA PRO A 476 -24.15 20.34 -7.00
C PRO A 476 -24.26 21.86 -6.88
N GLU A 477 -24.99 22.49 -7.81
CA GLU A 477 -25.50 23.84 -7.64
C GLU A 477 -26.68 23.84 -6.64
N GLY A 478 -26.75 24.88 -5.81
CA GLY A 478 -27.74 25.01 -4.74
C GLY A 478 -27.41 24.16 -3.50
N ASP A 479 -28.38 24.06 -2.59
CA ASP A 479 -28.21 23.38 -1.32
C ASP A 479 -27.87 21.89 -1.48
N ALA A 480 -26.86 21.46 -0.74
CA ALA A 480 -26.35 20.10 -0.78
C ALA A 480 -26.29 19.48 0.63
N ALA A 481 -26.40 18.16 0.69
CA ALA A 481 -26.20 17.40 1.92
C ALA A 481 -25.36 16.16 1.65
N LEU A 482 -24.59 15.77 2.67
CA LEU A 482 -24.01 14.44 2.74
C LEU A 482 -25.09 13.48 3.24
N LEU A 483 -25.46 12.51 2.42
CA LEU A 483 -26.50 11.54 2.72
C LEU A 483 -25.86 10.17 2.98
N LEU A 484 -26.08 9.61 4.17
CA LEU A 484 -25.70 8.26 4.53
C LEU A 484 -26.93 7.35 4.45
N ARG A 485 -26.82 6.23 3.74
CA ARG A 485 -27.90 5.24 3.63
C ARG A 485 -27.45 3.85 4.03
N ALA A 486 -28.22 3.17 4.88
CA ALA A 486 -27.99 1.78 5.19
C ALA A 486 -28.10 0.91 3.93
N ARG A 487 -27.05 0.14 3.65
CA ARG A 487 -26.97 -0.77 2.52
C ARG A 487 -27.93 -1.93 2.72
N ARG A 488 -28.75 -2.22 1.71
CA ARG A 488 -29.71 -3.35 1.69
C ARG A 488 -30.72 -3.33 2.85
N ASN A 489 -30.93 -2.19 3.50
CA ASN A 489 -31.97 -2.04 4.52
C ASN A 489 -32.70 -0.70 4.32
N THR A 490 -33.81 -0.73 3.60
CA THR A 490 -34.62 0.45 3.27
C THR A 490 -35.48 0.94 4.43
N HIS A 491 -35.65 0.14 5.49
CA HIS A 491 -36.42 0.49 6.67
C HIS A 491 -35.64 1.39 7.65
N VAL A 492 -34.32 1.50 7.46
CA VAL A 492 -33.48 2.41 8.26
C VAL A 492 -33.49 3.80 7.63
N THR A 493 -33.93 4.78 8.42
CA THR A 493 -33.97 6.19 8.01
C THR A 493 -32.56 6.67 7.62
N PRO A 494 -32.39 7.25 6.41
CA PRO A 494 -31.14 7.87 6.02
C PRO A 494 -30.74 9.03 6.94
N VAL A 495 -29.44 9.20 7.17
CA VAL A 495 -28.91 10.35 7.90
C VAL A 495 -28.44 11.39 6.89
N ARG A 496 -28.86 12.65 7.10
CA ARG A 496 -28.48 13.80 6.28
C ARG A 496 -27.68 14.77 7.13
N VAL A 497 -26.48 15.11 6.66
CA VAL A 497 -25.64 16.15 7.24
C VAL A 497 -25.57 17.28 6.22
N PRO A 498 -26.07 18.50 6.53
CA PRO A 498 -25.97 19.64 5.63
C PRO A 498 -24.52 19.90 5.21
N LEU A 499 -24.29 20.19 3.93
CA LEU A 499 -23.00 20.67 3.44
C LEU A 499 -23.04 22.19 3.36
N PRO A 500 -21.97 22.89 3.82
CA PRO A 500 -21.85 24.32 3.61
C PRO A 500 -21.95 24.69 2.13
N PRO A 501 -22.44 25.90 1.82
CA PRO A 501 -22.50 26.40 0.45
C PRO A 501 -21.08 26.60 -0.10
N ARG A 502 -20.96 26.61 -1.43
CA ARG A 502 -19.66 26.58 -2.13
C ARG A 502 -18.77 27.78 -1.78
N GLU A 503 -19.38 28.90 -1.44
CA GLU A 503 -18.73 30.17 -1.09
C GLU A 503 -18.01 30.10 0.26
N GLN A 504 -18.35 29.11 1.10
CA GLN A 504 -17.70 28.87 2.40
C GLN A 504 -16.56 27.85 2.30
N ALA A 505 -16.17 27.45 1.08
CA ALA A 505 -15.08 26.50 0.91
C ALA A 505 -13.72 27.11 1.29
N VAL A 506 -12.91 26.31 1.99
CA VAL A 506 -11.52 26.63 2.32
C VAL A 506 -10.62 25.68 1.53
N ASP A 507 -9.66 26.23 0.81
CA ASP A 507 -8.75 25.51 -0.10
C ASP A 507 -9.48 24.62 -1.13
N GLY A 508 -10.67 25.04 -1.57
CA GLY A 508 -11.49 24.29 -2.52
C GLY A 508 -12.28 23.12 -1.91
N TRP A 509 -12.39 23.05 -0.58
CA TRP A 509 -13.16 22.03 0.13
C TRP A 509 -14.22 22.64 1.03
N VAL A 510 -15.40 22.01 1.11
CA VAL A 510 -16.35 22.23 2.20
C VAL A 510 -16.27 21.07 3.18
N GLU A 511 -16.58 21.32 4.45
CA GLU A 511 -16.53 20.32 5.52
C GLU A 511 -17.91 20.09 6.12
N ALA A 512 -18.26 18.82 6.33
CA ALA A 512 -19.44 18.40 7.06
C ALA A 512 -19.05 17.42 8.17
N ARG A 513 -19.75 17.47 9.30
CA ARG A 513 -19.44 16.65 10.49
C ARG A 513 -20.64 15.78 10.86
N LEU A 514 -20.43 14.47 10.86
CA LEU A 514 -21.33 13.51 11.51
C LEU A 514 -20.96 13.44 12.99
N ASP A 515 -21.68 14.22 13.78
CA ASP A 515 -21.43 14.40 15.21
C ASP A 515 -21.99 13.26 16.05
N ARG A 516 -21.19 12.70 16.97
CA ARG A 516 -21.60 11.63 17.88
C ARG A 516 -22.65 12.03 18.91
N SER A 517 -22.66 13.29 19.33
CA SER A 517 -23.66 13.78 20.29
C SER A 517 -25.02 14.02 19.64
N ALA A 518 -25.04 14.32 18.33
CA ALA A 518 -26.26 14.64 17.60
C ALA A 518 -26.81 13.49 16.75
N HIS A 519 -26.00 12.47 16.44
CA HIS A 519 -26.38 11.38 15.55
C HIS A 519 -26.14 10.01 16.20
N SER A 520 -27.08 9.10 15.97
CA SER A 520 -26.94 7.67 16.28
C SER A 520 -27.26 6.86 15.03
N LEU A 521 -26.38 5.92 14.69
CA LEU A 521 -26.54 5.07 13.51
C LEU A 521 -27.01 3.68 13.89
N ALA A 522 -28.03 3.17 13.19
CA ALA A 522 -28.38 1.76 13.26
C ALA A 522 -27.19 0.86 12.84
N GLU A 523 -27.13 -0.36 13.39
CA GLU A 523 -26.13 -1.37 13.02
C GLU A 523 -26.28 -1.74 11.55
N ALA A 524 -25.37 -1.24 10.71
CA ALA A 524 -25.42 -1.42 9.26
C ALA A 524 -24.08 -1.06 8.62
N ARG A 525 -23.97 -1.33 7.32
CA ARG A 525 -22.99 -0.70 6.44
C ARG A 525 -23.68 0.47 5.74
N TRP A 526 -23.14 1.66 5.85
CA TRP A 526 -23.72 2.89 5.34
C TRP A 526 -22.96 3.34 4.11
N ASP A 527 -23.67 3.48 2.99
CA ASP A 527 -23.13 4.06 1.76
C ASP A 527 -23.30 5.58 1.79
N THR A 528 -22.25 6.30 1.36
CA THR A 528 -22.19 7.76 1.41
C THR A 528 -22.47 8.38 0.04
N TYR A 529 -23.29 9.42 0.02
CA TYR A 529 -23.71 10.14 -1.18
C TYR A 529 -23.61 11.65 -0.97
N VAL A 530 -23.37 12.39 -2.04
CA VAL A 530 -23.76 13.82 -2.10
C VAL A 530 -25.15 13.89 -2.71
N GLU A 531 -26.07 14.57 -2.02
CA GLU A 531 -27.46 14.80 -2.41
C GLU A 531 -27.67 16.29 -2.68
N ARG A 532 -28.37 16.62 -3.76
CA ARG A 532 -28.92 17.96 -3.99
C ARG A 532 -30.30 18.04 -3.35
N VAL A 533 -30.49 18.97 -2.42
CA VAL A 533 -31.67 19.01 -1.56
C VAL A 533 -32.94 19.32 -2.37
N ALA A 534 -32.84 20.23 -3.36
CA ALA A 534 -33.98 20.70 -4.14
C ALA A 534 -34.76 19.61 -4.89
N ASP A 535 -34.09 18.57 -5.38
CA ASP A 535 -34.72 17.50 -6.17
C ASP A 535 -34.44 16.08 -5.65
N GLY A 536 -33.70 15.94 -4.56
CA GLY A 536 -33.32 14.66 -3.95
C GLY A 536 -32.44 13.78 -4.85
N LYS A 537 -31.93 14.31 -5.97
CA LYS A 537 -30.95 13.56 -6.77
C LYS A 537 -29.69 13.39 -5.93
N ARG A 538 -29.04 12.23 -6.07
CA ARG A 538 -27.82 11.90 -5.33
C ARG A 538 -26.84 11.09 -6.14
N ARG A 539 -25.56 11.21 -5.81
CA ARG A 539 -24.47 10.44 -6.40
C ARG A 539 -23.56 9.87 -5.31
N ARG A 540 -23.22 8.59 -5.43
CA ARG A 540 -22.34 7.90 -4.47
C ARG A 540 -20.92 8.45 -4.59
N VAL A 541 -20.25 8.66 -3.48
CA VAL A 541 -18.94 9.32 -3.45
C VAL A 541 -17.78 8.33 -3.38
N ARG A 542 -16.70 8.63 -4.10
CA ARG A 542 -15.44 7.89 -4.02
C ARG A 542 -14.70 8.27 -2.74
N ALA A 543 -13.95 7.33 -2.16
CA ALA A 543 -13.04 7.66 -1.07
C ALA A 543 -11.73 8.17 -1.68
N ALA A 544 -11.41 9.44 -1.45
CA ALA A 544 -10.07 9.96 -1.76
C ALA A 544 -9.07 9.51 -0.70
N GLN A 545 -9.48 9.60 0.56
CA GLN A 545 -8.64 9.36 1.74
C GLN A 545 -9.52 9.05 2.94
N VAL A 546 -9.10 8.12 3.79
CA VAL A 546 -9.85 7.71 4.98
C VAL A 546 -8.89 7.58 6.17
N GLU A 547 -8.95 8.53 7.09
CA GLU A 547 -8.07 8.62 8.25
C GLU A 547 -8.77 8.07 9.49
N THR A 548 -8.31 6.91 9.97
CA THR A 548 -8.87 6.20 11.13
C THR A 548 -7.89 6.05 12.29
N ALA A 549 -6.73 6.71 12.26
CA ALA A 549 -5.71 6.60 13.30
C ALA A 549 -6.24 6.89 14.72
N ARG A 550 -7.15 7.86 14.86
CA ARG A 550 -7.78 8.19 16.15
C ARG A 550 -8.58 7.05 16.77
N LEU A 551 -9.11 6.11 15.97
CA LEU A 551 -9.83 4.94 16.49
C LEU A 551 -8.92 3.96 17.25
N LEU A 552 -7.60 4.05 17.08
CA LEU A 552 -6.65 3.19 17.78
C LEU A 552 -6.36 3.64 19.22
N THR A 553 -6.68 4.89 19.56
CA THR A 553 -6.40 5.46 20.89
C THR A 553 -7.65 5.95 21.62
N LEU A 554 -8.78 6.10 20.92
CA LEU A 554 -10.05 6.56 21.48
C LEU A 554 -10.62 5.66 22.60
N GLY A 555 -10.28 4.37 22.59
CA GLY A 555 -10.94 3.38 23.44
C GLY A 555 -12.40 3.14 23.01
N PRO A 556 -13.24 2.54 23.87
CA PRO A 556 -14.68 2.40 23.59
C PRO A 556 -15.32 3.78 23.48
N PRO A 557 -16.25 4.00 22.52
CA PRO A 557 -16.97 5.26 22.47
C PRO A 557 -17.77 5.47 23.76
N PRO A 558 -17.93 6.72 24.23
CA PRO A 558 -18.79 6.99 25.38
C PRO A 558 -20.21 6.48 25.10
N PRO A 559 -20.93 5.98 26.13
CA PRO A 559 -22.29 5.52 25.97
C PRO A 559 -23.17 6.60 25.34
N SER A 560 -23.97 6.24 24.35
CA SER A 560 -24.89 7.18 23.72
C SER A 560 -26.16 7.44 24.55
N ASP A 561 -26.37 6.69 25.63
CA ASP A 561 -27.50 6.81 26.56
C ASP A 561 -27.18 6.25 27.96
N ALA A 562 -28.10 6.43 28.91
CA ALA A 562 -28.00 5.94 30.28
C ALA A 562 -27.95 4.40 30.40
N GLU A 563 -28.38 3.68 29.36
CA GLU A 563 -28.36 2.22 29.29
C GLU A 563 -26.98 1.66 28.90
N GLY A 564 -26.02 2.52 28.54
CA GLY A 564 -24.68 2.05 28.18
C GLY A 564 -24.53 1.70 26.70
N LEU A 565 -25.40 2.19 25.82
CA LEU A 565 -25.41 1.80 24.40
C LEU A 565 -24.08 2.12 23.70
N LEU A 566 -23.47 1.08 23.13
CA LEU A 566 -22.28 1.21 22.29
C LEU A 566 -22.67 1.44 20.83
N ASN A 567 -22.12 2.51 20.23
CA ASN A 567 -22.31 2.83 18.82
C ASN A 567 -20.99 3.15 18.07
N PRO A 568 -20.05 2.19 17.94
CA PRO A 568 -18.77 2.43 17.25
C PRO A 568 -18.96 2.61 15.74
N TRP A 569 -18.19 3.53 15.15
CA TRP A 569 -18.25 3.90 13.73
C TRP A 569 -16.86 3.82 13.11
N VAL A 570 -16.75 3.13 11.98
CA VAL A 570 -15.48 2.97 11.26
C VAL A 570 -15.69 3.37 9.80
N PRO A 571 -15.16 4.53 9.35
CA PRO A 571 -15.15 4.87 7.94
C PRO A 571 -14.13 3.99 7.22
N TYR A 572 -14.47 3.56 6.01
CA TYR A 572 -13.62 2.68 5.22
C TYR A 572 -13.87 2.84 3.71
N THR A 573 -12.86 2.46 2.94
CA THR A 573 -12.95 2.36 1.48
C THR A 573 -13.45 0.98 1.09
N THR A 574 -14.53 0.91 0.30
CA THR A 574 -15.04 -0.36 -0.22
C THR A 574 -14.09 -0.93 -1.28
N SER A 575 -14.20 -2.23 -1.60
CA SER A 575 -13.36 -2.87 -2.61
C SER A 575 -13.49 -2.27 -4.01
N ASP A 576 -14.65 -1.66 -4.30
CA ASP A 576 -14.94 -0.92 -5.52
C ASP A 576 -14.58 0.58 -5.43
N GLY A 577 -13.94 1.04 -4.35
CA GLY A 577 -13.36 2.38 -4.20
C GLY A 577 -14.31 3.49 -3.73
N TYR A 578 -15.46 3.15 -3.13
CA TYR A 578 -16.42 4.12 -2.59
C TYR A 578 -16.23 4.31 -1.08
N LEU A 579 -16.63 5.47 -0.60
CA LEU A 579 -16.64 5.77 0.84
C LEU A 579 -17.87 5.15 1.50
N ALA A 580 -17.63 4.38 2.55
CA ALA A 580 -18.67 3.80 3.39
C ALA A 580 -18.31 3.94 4.88
N LEU A 581 -19.31 3.75 5.72
CA LEU A 581 -19.16 3.72 7.17
C LEU A 581 -19.74 2.41 7.70
N ARG A 582 -18.99 1.69 8.54
CA ARG A 582 -19.52 0.56 9.31
C ARG A 582 -19.92 1.07 10.68
N ALA A 583 -21.18 0.84 11.06
CA ALA A 583 -21.69 1.17 12.38
C ALA A 583 -22.25 -0.09 13.05
N TRP A 584 -22.03 -0.22 14.35
CA TRP A 584 -22.67 -1.20 15.22
C TRP A 584 -23.50 -0.49 16.28
N ARG A 585 -24.55 -1.10 16.81
CA ARG A 585 -25.43 -0.49 17.82
C ARG A 585 -25.87 -1.55 18.81
N ARG A 586 -25.26 -1.59 20.00
CA ARG A 586 -25.41 -2.70 20.97
C ARG A 586 -25.56 -2.21 22.41
N ALA A 587 -26.67 -2.54 23.05
CA ALA A 587 -26.91 -2.25 24.48
C ALA A 587 -26.07 -3.15 25.41
N SER A 588 -25.54 -4.25 24.89
CA SER A 588 -24.64 -5.17 25.58
C SER A 588 -23.63 -5.74 24.58
N HIS A 589 -22.36 -5.83 24.99
CA HIS A 589 -21.31 -6.34 24.12
C HIS A 589 -20.16 -6.97 24.92
N ALA A 590 -19.63 -8.08 24.41
CA ALA A 590 -18.36 -8.67 24.86
C ALA A 590 -17.29 -8.41 23.79
N GLU A 591 -16.37 -7.48 24.05
CA GLU A 591 -15.26 -7.14 23.14
C GLU A 591 -14.12 -8.12 23.36
N VAL A 592 -13.72 -8.85 22.31
CA VAL A 592 -12.58 -9.78 22.34
C VAL A 592 -11.28 -8.99 22.28
N THR A 593 -10.56 -8.92 23.40
CA THR A 593 -9.32 -8.15 23.53
C THR A 593 -8.09 -8.94 23.09
N SER A 594 -8.03 -10.24 23.35
CA SER A 594 -6.94 -11.10 22.89
C SER A 594 -7.36 -12.55 22.68
N ILE A 595 -6.67 -13.23 21.77
CA ILE A 595 -6.80 -14.68 21.53
C ILE A 595 -5.40 -15.30 21.62
N GLY A 596 -5.17 -16.07 22.68
CA GLY A 596 -3.94 -16.83 22.89
C GLY A 596 -4.07 -18.26 22.39
N LEU A 597 -3.09 -18.73 21.63
CA LEU A 597 -2.98 -20.13 21.22
C LEU A 597 -2.17 -20.89 22.27
N GLN A 598 -2.75 -21.92 22.90
CA GLN A 598 -2.08 -22.77 23.88
C GLN A 598 -1.94 -24.21 23.38
N GLU A 599 -1.28 -25.06 24.17
CA GLU A 599 -1.06 -26.46 23.82
C GLU A 599 -2.38 -27.26 23.74
N ARG A 600 -3.33 -26.99 24.65
CA ARG A 600 -4.57 -27.77 24.80
C ARG A 600 -5.86 -27.01 24.45
N GLY A 601 -5.76 -25.73 24.09
CA GLY A 601 -6.92 -24.91 23.80
C GLY A 601 -6.58 -23.47 23.43
N TYR A 602 -7.61 -22.64 23.30
CA TYR A 602 -7.48 -21.20 23.18
C TYR A 602 -7.70 -20.53 24.52
N THR A 603 -6.89 -19.51 24.83
CA THR A 603 -7.20 -18.55 25.90
C THR A 603 -7.87 -17.34 25.26
N LEU A 604 -9.12 -17.07 25.63
CA LEU A 604 -9.91 -15.95 25.14
C LEU A 604 -10.00 -14.90 26.23
N ARG A 605 -9.62 -13.65 25.95
CA ARG A 605 -9.87 -12.53 26.85
C ARG A 605 -10.90 -11.58 26.27
N ALA A 606 -11.82 -11.12 27.10
CA ALA A 606 -12.87 -10.19 26.69
C ALA A 606 -13.26 -9.21 27.78
N VAL A 607 -13.76 -8.05 27.38
CA VAL A 607 -14.33 -7.03 28.28
C VAL A 607 -15.81 -6.87 27.99
N LEU A 608 -16.64 -6.83 29.04
CA LEU A 608 -18.07 -6.58 28.92
C LEU A 608 -18.37 -5.08 28.94
N TYR A 609 -19.30 -4.67 28.09
CA TYR A 609 -19.78 -3.30 27.99
C TYR A 609 -21.30 -3.23 28.01
N GLY A 610 -21.81 -2.05 28.39
CA GLY A 610 -23.25 -1.77 28.46
C GLY A 610 -23.91 -2.49 29.64
N GLN A 611 -25.14 -2.97 29.45
CA GLN A 611 -25.90 -3.65 30.51
C GLN A 611 -25.21 -4.94 30.99
N ALA A 612 -24.43 -5.59 30.13
CA ALA A 612 -23.68 -6.81 30.45
C ALA A 612 -22.61 -6.60 31.54
N ALA A 613 -22.03 -5.41 31.64
CA ALA A 613 -20.98 -5.09 32.61
C ALA A 613 -21.51 -4.94 34.05
N ARG A 614 -22.83 -4.88 34.23
CA ARG A 614 -23.48 -4.59 35.53
C ARG A 614 -23.93 -5.86 36.26
N SER A 615 -23.53 -7.04 35.80
CA SER A 615 -23.89 -8.31 36.45
C SER A 615 -22.95 -8.60 37.63
N PRO A 616 -23.47 -8.91 38.83
CA PRO A 616 -22.65 -9.34 39.97
C PRO A 616 -22.29 -10.84 39.91
N GLU A 617 -22.83 -11.57 38.94
CA GLU A 617 -22.67 -13.03 38.82
C GLU A 617 -21.46 -13.41 37.97
N ALA A 618 -20.98 -14.64 38.13
CA ALA A 618 -19.87 -15.17 37.35
C ALA A 618 -20.31 -15.45 35.91
N PRO A 619 -19.76 -14.75 34.90
CA PRO A 619 -20.12 -14.96 33.51
C PRO A 619 -19.57 -16.28 32.98
N VAL A 620 -20.30 -16.91 32.05
CA VAL A 620 -19.83 -18.12 31.34
C VAL A 620 -19.74 -17.88 29.84
N LEU A 621 -18.75 -18.48 29.19
CA LEU A 621 -18.66 -18.60 27.74
C LEU A 621 -19.71 -19.62 27.27
N ALA A 622 -20.50 -19.27 26.26
CA ALA A 622 -21.46 -20.17 25.62
C ALA A 622 -21.09 -20.36 24.14
N GLY A 623 -20.92 -21.61 23.74
CA GLY A 623 -20.80 -22.00 22.33
C GLY A 623 -22.17 -22.40 21.81
N VAL A 624 -22.72 -21.62 20.88
CA VAL A 624 -24.04 -21.88 20.28
C VAL A 624 -23.85 -22.45 18.88
N SER A 625 -24.18 -23.74 18.73
CA SER A 625 -24.15 -24.47 17.48
C SER A 625 -25.12 -23.88 16.47
N ARG A 626 -24.68 -23.79 15.21
CA ARG A 626 -25.53 -23.32 14.10
C ARG A 626 -26.43 -24.40 13.51
N THR A 627 -26.15 -25.67 13.78
CA THR A 627 -26.84 -26.80 13.16
C THR A 627 -27.75 -27.52 14.14
N ASP A 628 -27.24 -27.82 15.34
CA ASP A 628 -27.96 -28.58 16.36
C ASP A 628 -27.73 -28.00 17.77
N PRO A 629 -28.78 -27.49 18.44
CA PRO A 629 -28.69 -27.03 19.83
C PRO A 629 -28.19 -28.08 20.84
N ALA A 630 -28.30 -29.38 20.54
CA ALA A 630 -27.75 -30.45 21.38
C ALA A 630 -26.22 -30.38 21.51
N HIS A 631 -25.56 -29.71 20.57
CA HIS A 631 -24.12 -29.48 20.57
C HIS A 631 -23.72 -28.15 21.22
N ASN A 632 -24.63 -27.45 21.89
CA ASN A 632 -24.28 -26.25 22.66
C ASN A 632 -23.45 -26.61 23.90
N PHE A 633 -22.53 -25.73 24.29
CA PHE A 633 -21.71 -25.92 25.49
C PHE A 633 -21.55 -24.63 26.28
N THR A 634 -21.19 -24.75 27.56
CA THR A 634 -20.81 -23.62 28.41
C THR A 634 -19.51 -23.89 29.14
N LEU A 635 -18.72 -22.84 29.39
CA LEU A 635 -17.45 -22.89 30.08
C LEU A 635 -17.34 -21.71 31.06
N PRO A 636 -16.93 -21.93 32.32
CA PRO A 636 -16.80 -20.85 33.28
C PRO A 636 -15.69 -19.87 32.89
N ALA A 637 -15.81 -18.61 33.31
CA ALA A 637 -14.68 -17.69 33.32
C ALA A 637 -13.69 -18.11 34.41
N ASP A 638 -12.39 -18.02 34.12
CA ASP A 638 -11.34 -18.21 35.14
C ASP A 638 -11.39 -17.04 36.13
N ALA A 639 -11.24 -17.31 37.42
CA ALA A 639 -10.96 -16.27 38.41
C ALA A 639 -9.62 -15.62 38.04
N ALA A 640 -9.55 -14.29 38.02
CA ALA A 640 -8.36 -13.54 37.61
C ALA A 640 -7.15 -13.90 38.49
N GLN A 641 -6.38 -14.89 38.06
CA GLN A 641 -5.07 -15.24 38.57
C GLN A 641 -4.10 -14.90 37.45
N ASP A 642 -3.19 -13.96 37.69
CA ASP A 642 -2.20 -13.43 36.75
C ASP A 642 -2.73 -12.49 35.64
N ALA A 643 -2.87 -11.22 35.99
CA ALA A 643 -2.71 -10.12 35.05
C ALA A 643 -1.80 -9.06 35.67
N GLY A 644 -0.61 -8.88 35.09
CA GLY A 644 0.24 -7.74 35.42
C GLY A 644 -0.50 -6.42 35.14
N GLN A 645 -0.46 -5.52 36.11
CA GLN A 645 -0.76 -4.08 36.15
C GLN A 645 -1.96 -3.44 35.42
N ASP A 646 -2.66 -4.09 34.50
CA ASP A 646 -3.89 -3.58 33.90
C ASP A 646 -4.85 -4.76 33.74
N THR A 647 -5.99 -4.79 34.42
CA THR A 647 -7.28 -5.34 33.95
C THR A 647 -8.25 -5.62 35.10
N GLU A 648 -8.69 -4.56 35.78
CA GLU A 648 -9.98 -4.64 36.47
C GLU A 648 -11.08 -4.88 35.41
N GLY A 649 -11.88 -5.95 35.54
CA GLY A 649 -13.03 -6.23 34.67
C GLY A 649 -12.78 -7.01 33.35
N THR A 650 -11.61 -7.59 33.13
CA THR A 650 -11.39 -8.50 31.97
C THR A 650 -11.70 -9.95 32.31
N LEU A 651 -12.53 -10.58 31.48
CA LEU A 651 -12.88 -12.00 31.56
C LEU A 651 -11.87 -12.83 30.78
N THR A 652 -11.50 -13.98 31.35
CA THR A 652 -10.64 -14.98 30.70
C THR A 652 -11.38 -16.30 30.61
N PHE A 653 -11.36 -16.93 29.44
CA PHE A 653 -11.98 -18.22 29.19
C PHE A 653 -10.96 -19.16 28.54
N GLN A 654 -10.91 -20.41 29.00
CA GLN A 654 -10.20 -21.48 28.29
C GLN A 654 -11.18 -22.25 27.42
N LEU A 655 -10.91 -22.34 26.12
CA LEU A 655 -11.67 -23.14 25.16
C LEU A 655 -10.81 -24.35 24.73
N PRO A 656 -11.04 -25.55 25.31
CA PRO A 656 -10.33 -26.77 24.92
C PRO A 656 -10.58 -27.14 23.46
N TYR A 657 -9.57 -27.67 22.77
CA TYR A 657 -9.73 -28.07 21.36
C TYR A 657 -10.62 -29.31 21.19
N ASP A 658 -10.55 -30.24 22.12
CA ASP A 658 -11.32 -31.49 22.12
C ASP A 658 -12.82 -31.29 22.36
N LEU A 659 -13.23 -30.21 23.02
CA LEU A 659 -14.63 -29.94 23.32
C LEU A 659 -15.50 -29.76 22.05
N PRO A 660 -15.21 -28.81 21.12
CA PRO A 660 -15.92 -28.74 19.86
C PRO A 660 -15.85 -30.05 19.06
N ALA A 661 -14.70 -30.74 19.13
CA ALA A 661 -14.48 -32.01 18.43
C ALA A 661 -15.43 -33.12 18.90
N ALA A 662 -15.58 -33.28 20.21
CA ALA A 662 -16.46 -34.26 20.81
C ALA A 662 -17.94 -33.99 20.48
N LEU A 663 -18.32 -32.72 20.36
CA LEU A 663 -19.70 -32.30 20.05
C LEU A 663 -20.00 -32.28 18.55
N GLY A 664 -19.00 -32.38 17.66
CA GLY A 664 -19.18 -32.23 16.22
C GLY A 664 -19.48 -33.51 15.44
N SER A 665 -19.74 -34.64 16.09
CA SER A 665 -19.82 -35.95 15.42
C SER A 665 -21.01 -36.06 14.47
N GLY A 666 -20.77 -35.93 13.16
CA GLY A 666 -21.74 -36.24 12.09
C GLY A 666 -21.97 -35.17 11.03
N ASP A 667 -21.62 -33.91 11.31
CA ASP A 667 -21.80 -32.78 10.36
C ASP A 667 -20.53 -32.49 9.54
N SER A 668 -20.72 -32.11 8.26
CA SER A 668 -19.64 -31.57 7.44
C SER A 668 -19.40 -30.10 7.78
N ASP A 669 -18.42 -29.80 8.66
CA ASP A 669 -18.02 -28.44 9.11
C ASP A 669 -18.97 -27.77 10.15
N PRO A 670 -19.16 -28.37 11.35
CA PRO A 670 -19.95 -27.75 12.41
C PRO A 670 -19.30 -26.45 12.92
N VAL A 671 -20.15 -25.47 13.22
CA VAL A 671 -19.76 -24.11 13.63
C VAL A 671 -20.51 -23.71 14.89
N TRP A 672 -19.78 -23.15 15.86
CA TRP A 672 -20.35 -22.54 17.06
C TRP A 672 -20.04 -21.05 17.06
N ASP A 673 -21.07 -20.22 17.16
CA ASP A 673 -20.91 -18.81 17.50
C ASP A 673 -20.63 -18.69 19.01
N LEU A 674 -19.66 -17.85 19.38
CA LEU A 674 -19.27 -17.67 20.78
C LEU A 674 -19.98 -16.47 21.40
N TRP A 675 -20.52 -16.67 22.60
CA TRP A 675 -21.29 -15.71 23.37
C TRP A 675 -20.81 -15.70 24.82
N VAL A 676 -21.06 -14.61 25.54
CA VAL A 676 -20.96 -14.56 27.00
C VAL A 676 -22.36 -14.53 27.57
N GLN A 677 -22.63 -15.39 28.54
CA GLN A 677 -23.81 -15.36 29.39
C GLN A 677 -23.43 -14.63 30.69
N PRO A 678 -23.87 -13.38 30.92
CA PRO A 678 -23.44 -12.60 32.09
C PRO A 678 -24.01 -13.10 33.43
N GLY A 679 -25.05 -13.92 33.39
CA GLY A 679 -25.81 -14.42 34.55
C GLY A 679 -27.01 -15.26 34.07
N PRO A 680 -27.60 -16.18 34.86
CA PRO A 680 -28.60 -17.14 34.38
C PRO A 680 -29.82 -16.52 33.70
N ASP A 681 -30.31 -15.39 34.23
CA ASP A 681 -31.52 -14.72 33.72
C ASP A 681 -31.22 -13.53 32.78
N ARG A 682 -29.95 -13.36 32.38
CA ARG A 682 -29.53 -12.28 31.47
C ARG A 682 -29.52 -12.76 30.02
N PRO A 683 -29.76 -11.86 29.05
CA PRO A 683 -29.61 -12.24 27.64
C PRO A 683 -28.14 -12.52 27.30
N GLN A 684 -27.91 -13.50 26.43
CA GLN A 684 -26.59 -13.78 25.87
C GLN A 684 -26.05 -12.59 25.09
N VAL A 685 -24.74 -12.38 25.23
CA VAL A 685 -24.03 -11.25 24.64
C VAL A 685 -22.99 -11.76 23.67
N ARG A 686 -23.07 -11.32 22.41
CA ARG A 686 -22.17 -11.84 21.38
C ARG A 686 -20.72 -11.43 21.64
N MET A 687 -19.81 -12.40 21.61
CA MET A 687 -18.38 -12.12 21.56
C MET A 687 -18.01 -11.64 20.17
N ALA A 688 -17.47 -10.43 20.08
CA ALA A 688 -17.06 -9.83 18.82
C ALA A 688 -15.87 -8.90 19.07
N ARG A 689 -15.19 -8.48 18.00
CA ARG A 689 -14.16 -7.44 18.07
C ARG A 689 -14.58 -6.25 17.20
N LEU A 690 -15.19 -5.25 17.82
CA LEU A 690 -15.82 -4.11 17.16
C LEU A 690 -15.03 -2.82 17.33
N LEU A 691 -14.23 -2.72 18.40
CA LEU A 691 -13.41 -1.55 18.65
C LEU A 691 -12.16 -1.56 17.75
N GLY A 692 -11.56 -0.38 17.57
CA GLY A 692 -10.44 -0.16 16.66
C GLY A 692 -10.87 0.30 15.26
N ASP A 693 -9.95 0.20 14.30
CA ASP A 693 -10.04 0.89 13.00
C ASP A 693 -10.46 -0.01 11.83
N LEU A 694 -10.86 -1.25 12.07
CA LEU A 694 -11.17 -2.23 11.03
C LEU A 694 -12.67 -2.50 10.90
N ALA A 695 -13.21 -2.22 9.72
CA ALA A 695 -14.62 -2.49 9.39
C ALA A 695 -14.93 -3.98 9.18
N ASP A 696 -13.92 -4.79 8.84
CA ASP A 696 -14.02 -6.24 8.62
C ASP A 696 -12.73 -6.90 9.11
N ARG A 697 -12.87 -7.94 9.96
CA ARG A 697 -11.75 -8.65 10.57
C ARG A 697 -11.47 -10.02 9.97
N LYS A 698 -12.36 -10.54 9.11
CA LYS A 698 -12.30 -11.91 8.58
C LYS A 698 -11.00 -12.22 7.85
N LYS A 699 -10.39 -11.20 7.21
CA LYS A 699 -9.16 -11.36 6.41
C LYS A 699 -7.90 -10.89 7.12
N THR A 700 -8.02 -10.10 8.19
CA THR A 700 -6.89 -9.52 8.94
C THR A 700 -6.57 -10.36 10.17
N ASP A 701 -7.60 -10.74 10.92
CA ASP A 701 -7.53 -11.44 12.21
C ASP A 701 -7.70 -12.94 11.93
N VAL A 702 -6.67 -13.52 11.31
CA VAL A 702 -6.70 -14.89 10.79
C VAL A 702 -5.92 -15.80 11.73
N HIS A 703 -6.61 -16.75 12.36
CA HIS A 703 -6.01 -17.79 13.18
C HIS A 703 -5.83 -19.09 12.40
N PRO A 704 -4.77 -19.88 12.69
CA PRO A 704 -4.55 -21.19 12.08
C PRO A 704 -5.61 -22.19 12.52
N ALA A 705 -5.77 -23.25 11.74
CA ALA A 705 -6.40 -24.46 12.25
C ALA A 705 -5.37 -25.25 13.08
N VAL A 706 -5.81 -25.79 14.20
CA VAL A 706 -5.01 -26.61 15.10
C VAL A 706 -5.42 -28.05 14.90
N ARG A 707 -4.45 -28.93 14.65
CA ARG A 707 -4.72 -30.37 14.45
C ARG A 707 -5.07 -31.02 15.79
N LEU A 708 -6.09 -31.87 15.79
CA LEU A 708 -6.54 -32.63 16.95
C LEU A 708 -5.88 -34.00 17.00
N GLY A 709 -4.82 -34.17 17.79
CA GLY A 709 -4.06 -35.43 17.83
C GLY A 709 -3.62 -35.86 16.42
N ASP A 710 -3.91 -37.10 16.05
CA ASP A 710 -3.65 -37.66 14.70
C ASP A 710 -4.84 -37.53 13.73
N SER A 711 -5.88 -36.78 14.09
CA SER A 711 -7.06 -36.56 13.25
C SER A 711 -6.74 -35.73 11.99
N GLU A 712 -7.43 -36.03 10.89
CA GLU A 712 -7.50 -35.16 9.71
C GLU A 712 -8.52 -34.02 9.87
N THR A 713 -9.01 -33.77 11.09
CA THR A 713 -9.85 -32.62 11.43
C THR A 713 -9.07 -31.63 12.30
N GLY A 714 -9.26 -30.34 12.04
CA GLY A 714 -8.68 -29.27 12.84
C GLY A 714 -9.70 -28.30 13.40
N VAL A 715 -9.41 -27.75 14.58
CA VAL A 715 -10.22 -26.70 15.22
C VAL A 715 -9.69 -25.33 14.84
N ARG A 716 -10.58 -24.41 14.49
CA ARG A 716 -10.18 -23.06 14.09
C ARG A 716 -11.08 -21.99 14.68
N LEU A 717 -10.47 -20.95 15.26
CA LEU A 717 -11.16 -19.70 15.55
C LEU A 717 -11.19 -18.77 14.32
N ARG A 718 -12.31 -18.10 14.14
CA ARG A 718 -12.52 -17.16 13.03
C ARG A 718 -13.47 -16.04 13.41
N PHE A 719 -13.22 -14.87 12.85
CA PHE A 719 -14.18 -13.78 12.84
C PHE A 719 -15.16 -13.92 11.67
N THR A 720 -16.44 -13.72 11.96
CA THR A 720 -17.55 -13.71 10.99
C THR A 720 -17.61 -12.38 10.23
N LEU A 721 -18.52 -12.27 9.25
CA LEU A 721 -18.73 -11.03 8.47
C LEU A 721 -19.22 -9.84 9.32
N ASP A 722 -19.74 -10.11 10.52
CA ASP A 722 -20.17 -9.09 11.48
C ASP A 722 -19.20 -8.95 12.66
N ASN A 723 -17.96 -9.45 12.48
CA ASN A 723 -16.88 -9.46 13.47
C ASN A 723 -17.19 -10.23 14.76
N GLY A 724 -18.23 -11.09 14.77
CA GLY A 724 -18.47 -12.05 15.84
C GLY A 724 -17.45 -13.19 15.79
N LEU A 725 -17.02 -13.67 16.96
CA LEU A 725 -16.08 -14.78 17.08
C LEU A 725 -16.84 -16.12 16.98
N ALA A 726 -16.28 -17.05 16.23
CA ALA A 726 -16.82 -18.39 16.08
C ALA A 726 -15.68 -19.42 16.05
N VAL A 727 -15.98 -20.65 16.45
CA VAL A 727 -15.11 -21.81 16.31
C VAL A 727 -15.74 -22.80 15.33
N ASN A 728 -14.93 -23.43 14.48
CA ASN A 728 -15.39 -24.48 13.58
C ASN A 728 -14.42 -25.66 13.53
N LEU A 729 -14.96 -26.85 13.25
CA LEU A 729 -14.18 -28.04 12.90
C LEU A 729 -14.10 -28.15 11.38
N GLN A 730 -12.91 -28.19 10.82
CA GLN A 730 -12.74 -28.33 9.37
C GLN A 730 -11.82 -29.51 9.03
N PRO A 731 -12.08 -30.25 7.95
CA PRO A 731 -11.12 -31.19 7.40
C PRO A 731 -9.81 -30.46 7.05
N LEU A 732 -8.70 -31.08 7.40
CA LEU A 732 -7.35 -30.72 7.00
C LEU A 732 -7.02 -31.56 5.76
N GLY A 733 -7.29 -31.07 4.55
CA GLY A 733 -6.74 -31.71 3.33
C GLY A 733 -5.20 -31.68 3.29
N ASP A 734 -4.57 -32.45 2.40
CA ASP A 734 -3.10 -32.62 2.32
C ASP A 734 -2.32 -31.28 2.28
N GLU A 735 -2.80 -30.27 1.55
CA GLU A 735 -2.15 -28.94 1.51
C GLU A 735 -2.37 -28.09 2.79
N THR A 736 -3.43 -28.39 3.56
CA THR A 736 -3.75 -27.74 4.83
C THR A 736 -3.17 -28.48 6.03
N ALA A 737 -2.88 -29.78 5.91
CA ALA A 737 -2.17 -30.57 6.90
C ALA A 737 -0.79 -29.98 7.21
N GLY A 738 -0.07 -29.48 6.20
CA GLY A 738 1.19 -28.74 6.37
C GLY A 738 1.07 -27.30 6.89
N LYS A 739 -0.14 -26.74 6.98
CA LYS A 739 -0.43 -25.39 7.50
C LYS A 739 -1.05 -25.41 8.90
N ALA A 740 -1.50 -26.57 9.37
CA ALA A 740 -1.99 -26.75 10.72
C ALA A 740 -0.84 -26.66 11.72
N VAL A 741 -1.06 -25.98 12.83
CA VAL A 741 -0.06 -25.90 13.89
C VAL A 741 -0.22 -27.14 14.78
N ARG A 742 0.86 -27.87 15.02
CA ARG A 742 0.92 -28.86 16.10
C ARG A 742 1.27 -28.12 17.39
N PRO A 743 0.46 -28.19 18.45
CA PRO A 743 0.81 -27.59 19.72
C PRO A 743 2.08 -28.28 20.30
N GLY A 744 3.08 -27.49 20.71
CA GLY A 744 4.19 -28.02 21.54
C GLY A 744 5.62 -28.02 20.96
N ALA A 745 6.08 -26.98 20.26
CA ALA A 745 7.53 -26.79 20.01
C ALA A 745 8.04 -25.47 20.62
N ARG A 746 8.05 -25.38 21.96
CA ARG A 746 8.84 -24.38 22.68
C ARG A 746 10.23 -24.94 22.96
N GLU A 747 11.16 -24.80 22.02
CA GLU A 747 12.59 -25.03 22.31
C GLU A 747 13.23 -23.75 22.83
N HIS A 748 12.99 -23.38 24.09
CA HIS A 748 13.86 -22.43 24.81
C HIS A 748 13.95 -22.86 26.28
N GLY A 749 14.96 -23.69 26.57
CA GLY A 749 15.50 -23.81 27.92
C GLY A 749 16.72 -22.88 28.05
N PRO A 750 16.85 -22.08 29.12
CA PRO A 750 18.09 -21.36 29.40
C PRO A 750 19.14 -22.40 29.82
N SER A 751 20.25 -22.50 29.08
CA SER A 751 21.37 -23.34 29.49
C SER A 751 22.03 -22.73 30.72
N SER A 752 21.69 -23.22 31.89
CA SER A 752 22.41 -22.97 33.13
C SER A 752 23.78 -23.65 33.05
N HIS A 753 24.84 -22.87 33.19
CA HIS A 753 26.17 -23.38 33.46
C HIS A 753 26.19 -24.01 34.86
N GLY A 754 26.28 -25.34 34.89
CA GLY A 754 26.53 -26.14 36.09
C GLY A 754 27.76 -27.01 35.90
N THR A 755 28.87 -26.56 36.47
CA THR A 755 30.10 -27.32 36.72
C THR A 755 29.86 -28.54 37.62
N ALA A 756 30.39 -29.73 37.27
CA ALA A 756 31.04 -30.76 38.13
C ALA A 756 31.19 -32.10 37.34
N PRO A 757 31.89 -33.14 37.86
CA PRO A 757 33.35 -33.27 37.90
C PRO A 757 33.86 -34.58 37.25
N ALA A 758 35.18 -34.69 37.15
CA ALA A 758 35.92 -35.83 36.62
C ALA A 758 35.66 -37.17 37.32
N ARG A 759 35.57 -38.26 36.55
CA ARG A 759 36.00 -39.60 36.97
C ARG A 759 36.69 -40.36 35.84
N HIS A 760 37.88 -40.84 36.18
CA HIS A 760 38.75 -41.71 35.40
C HIS A 760 38.12 -43.05 35.05
N SER A 761 38.44 -43.55 33.85
CA SER A 761 38.97 -44.91 33.70
C SER A 761 39.89 -44.98 32.48
N ARG A 762 41.10 -45.51 32.73
CA ARG A 762 42.15 -45.80 31.76
C ARG A 762 41.70 -46.89 30.79
N GLN A 763 42.07 -46.78 29.52
CA GLN A 763 42.78 -47.87 28.86
C GLN A 763 43.75 -47.34 27.79
N THR A 764 44.82 -48.09 27.66
CA THR A 764 46.18 -47.79 27.21
C THR A 764 46.42 -47.85 25.71
N ARG A 765 47.41 -47.05 25.28
CA ARG A 765 48.45 -47.32 24.23
C ARG A 765 47.94 -47.36 22.77
N THR A 766 48.60 -46.79 21.76
CA THR A 766 50.01 -46.39 21.58
C THR A 766 50.14 -45.53 20.31
N ALA A 767 51.05 -44.54 20.34
CA ALA A 767 51.99 -44.06 19.30
C ALA A 767 51.48 -43.79 17.86
N ALA A 768 51.85 -42.74 17.12
CA ALA A 768 53.08 -41.93 17.13
C ALA A 768 52.89 -40.62 16.33
N GLY A 769 53.73 -39.61 16.61
CA GLY A 769 54.21 -38.66 15.58
C GLY A 769 53.62 -37.24 15.60
N SER A 770 54.19 -36.34 16.40
CA SER A 770 54.27 -34.89 16.11
C SER A 770 55.49 -34.63 15.17
N PRO A 771 55.92 -33.37 14.86
CA PRO A 771 55.35 -32.03 15.15
C PRO A 771 55.46 -31.02 13.97
N LEU A 772 55.22 -29.73 14.31
CA LEU A 772 55.60 -28.47 13.62
C LEU A 772 54.60 -27.98 12.55
N GLU A 773 54.27 -26.69 12.39
CA GLU A 773 54.68 -25.43 13.04
C GLU A 773 53.70 -24.30 12.67
N ALA A 774 53.65 -23.30 13.53
CA ALA A 774 53.30 -21.89 13.36
C ALA A 774 52.79 -21.34 11.99
N ALA A 775 51.60 -20.74 12.03
CA ALA A 775 51.29 -19.35 11.61
C ALA A 775 49.84 -18.99 11.97
#